data_AF-A0A3N4S2N3-F1
#
_entry.id   AF-A0A3N4S2N3-F1
#
_cell.length_a   1.000
_cell.length_b   1.000
_cell.length_c   1.000
_cell.angle_alpha   90.00
_cell.angle_beta   90.00
_cell.angle_gamma   90.00
#
_symmetry.space_group_name_H-M   'P 1'
#
loop_
_entity.id
_entity.type
_entity.pdbx_description
1 polymer ?
#
loop_
_entity_poly.entity_id
_entity_poly.type
_entity_poly.pdbx_seq_one_letter_code
_entity_poly.pdbx_strand_id
1 'polypeptide(L)'
;MGDGTVTLFLCGDVMLGRGVDQILASPGDPALREDYGGDARSYVRLAESAGGPIPAPVAPSWPWGEALRFLEETAPDARVLNLETSVTRSDAFAPGKAVHYRMHPDNLPALTVARPDVCVLANNHVLDFGRSGLTETLDSLDRAGLRTAGAGRDAAQAYAPAAVPLRDGRRLLVFALGAGSSGIPADWAAAEHRSGVAYVPELSASSAAEAVAAVRRARGAGDLVVVSVHWGSNWGYLVPRSQVRFAHALVDGGVDVVHGHSCHHPRAVEVYRDRPILYGCGDFIDDYEGISGYEEYRDDLRLAHLVTLAADTGRLVGLRMVPFQVRRLRLEPASAEDRGWLRHTLDRISHGVRVTVESDGVLRCVAGELQGWKGVAMPQRRVVTGRSQEPRQRFAEELRELRAQKGVSLRQLGERLGWDCSLFGKMEKGETLGGPEVVQALDDYYGTPGLLLALWELARADKTQFREQYREYMALEDMAVGLCHFAVSVLPGLLQTPGYARELLAVGGLKGEELEQQVEARMGRRELLEGEGAPSFRTILSEAVLQTPLRAAGEWGAQLEHLLDIAERENVTVHVLPNSAGLHALMGFDLWYLLLPDGRTVAYTENGYRGELIEESTSVVRLQKAYDSVRDLALSPVESRKHILRKLEEVPCESST
;
A
#
# COMPACT_ATOMS: atom_id res chain seq x y z
N MET A 1 2.44 45.79 12.29
CA MET A 1 2.28 44.72 13.29
C MET A 1 1.41 43.66 12.63
N GLY A 2 2.01 42.60 12.09
CA GLY A 2 1.29 41.54 11.37
C GLY A 2 0.36 40.77 12.29
N ASP A 3 -0.67 40.14 11.72
CA ASP A 3 -1.83 39.54 12.42
C ASP A 3 -1.53 38.36 13.37
N GLY A 4 -0.26 38.09 13.67
CA GLY A 4 0.17 36.99 14.51
C GLY A 4 0.13 35.62 13.83
N THR A 5 -0.09 35.55 12.51
CA THR A 5 -0.10 34.31 11.72
C THR A 5 0.97 34.28 10.63
N VAL A 6 1.25 33.07 10.14
CA VAL A 6 2.13 32.78 9.01
C VAL A 6 1.38 31.83 8.08
N THR A 7 1.26 32.19 6.80
CA THR A 7 0.62 31.33 5.78
C THR A 7 1.66 30.69 4.88
N LEU A 8 1.66 29.36 4.86
CA LEU A 8 2.52 28.54 4.02
C LEU A 8 1.75 28.08 2.78
N PHE A 9 2.35 28.17 1.61
CA PHE A 9 1.92 27.42 0.43
C PHE A 9 2.67 26.10 0.36
N LEU A 10 1.92 25.00 0.34
CA LEU A 10 2.40 23.64 0.13
C LEU A 10 1.66 23.04 -1.07
N CYS A 11 2.34 22.22 -1.86
CA CYS A 11 1.71 21.50 -2.96
C CYS A 11 2.20 20.06 -3.04
N GLY A 12 1.63 19.31 -3.98
CA GLY A 12 2.10 18.00 -4.38
C GLY A 12 3.43 18.00 -5.11
N ASP A 13 3.72 16.87 -5.75
CA ASP A 13 4.95 16.61 -6.47
C ASP A 13 5.06 17.46 -7.75
N VAL A 14 6.18 18.17 -7.89
CA VAL A 14 6.48 19.02 -9.05
C VAL A 14 7.50 18.30 -9.92
N MET A 15 6.99 17.63 -10.94
CA MET A 15 7.73 16.83 -11.93
C MET A 15 7.77 17.58 -13.26
N LEU A 16 8.73 18.49 -13.41
CA LEU A 16 8.94 19.25 -14.65
C LEU A 16 9.75 18.48 -15.70
N GLY A 17 10.12 17.23 -15.42
CA GLY A 17 10.90 16.38 -16.31
C GLY A 17 10.07 15.67 -17.38
N ARG A 18 10.73 14.80 -18.15
CA ARG A 18 10.07 13.90 -19.12
C ARG A 18 9.17 14.69 -20.08
N GLY A 19 7.88 14.39 -20.20
CA GLY A 19 6.96 15.04 -21.14
C GLY A 19 6.82 16.55 -20.92
N VAL A 20 6.84 17.03 -19.67
CA VAL A 20 6.76 18.48 -19.38
C VAL A 20 8.02 19.20 -19.88
N ASP A 21 9.19 18.61 -19.72
CA ASP A 21 10.46 19.16 -20.24
C ASP A 21 10.44 19.29 -21.77
N GLN A 22 9.78 18.34 -22.46
CA GLN A 22 9.72 18.30 -23.92
C GLN A 22 8.89 19.41 -24.56
N ILE A 23 7.97 20.04 -23.81
CA ILE A 23 7.19 21.17 -24.32
C ILE A 23 7.84 22.53 -24.02
N LEU A 24 8.91 22.58 -23.23
CA LEU A 24 9.60 23.82 -22.84
C LEU A 24 10.62 24.28 -23.90
N ALA A 25 11.22 25.44 -23.69
CA ALA A 25 12.09 26.11 -24.67
C ALA A 25 13.44 25.41 -24.92
N SER A 26 13.91 24.58 -24.00
CA SER A 26 15.21 23.90 -24.09
C SER A 26 15.09 22.44 -23.66
N PRO A 27 14.32 21.61 -24.39
CA PRO A 27 14.08 20.23 -24.01
C PRO A 27 15.40 19.44 -24.00
N GLY A 28 15.56 18.59 -22.99
CA GLY A 28 16.64 17.62 -22.90
C GLY A 28 16.45 16.46 -23.87
N ASP A 29 17.39 15.51 -23.82
CA ASP A 29 17.28 14.26 -24.59
C ASP A 29 15.97 13.52 -24.23
N PRO A 30 15.07 13.28 -25.20
CA PRO A 30 13.81 12.58 -24.95
C PRO A 30 14.00 11.08 -24.65
N ALA A 31 15.19 10.51 -24.83
CA ALA A 31 15.42 9.09 -24.64
C ALA A 31 15.12 8.64 -23.20
N LEU A 32 14.28 7.61 -23.10
CA LEU A 32 13.90 6.97 -21.85
C LEU A 32 14.40 5.52 -21.78
N ARG A 33 14.59 5.02 -20.55
CA ARG A 33 14.92 3.62 -20.25
C ARG A 33 13.80 2.98 -19.44
N GLU A 34 12.58 3.11 -19.96
CA GLU A 34 11.35 2.61 -19.35
C GLU A 34 10.81 1.47 -20.22
N ASP A 35 10.28 0.40 -19.61
CA ASP A 35 9.87 -0.81 -20.34
C ASP A 35 8.68 -0.58 -21.29
N TYR A 36 7.89 0.46 -21.03
CA TYR A 36 6.65 0.79 -21.74
C TYR A 36 6.80 1.97 -22.71
N GLY A 37 7.98 2.61 -22.80
CA GLY A 37 8.22 3.71 -23.73
C GLY A 37 9.67 4.21 -23.74
N GLY A 38 10.24 4.38 -24.93
CA GLY A 38 11.63 4.84 -25.11
C GLY A 38 11.78 6.35 -25.37
N ASP A 39 10.68 7.12 -25.38
CA ASP A 39 10.68 8.52 -25.81
C ASP A 39 9.68 9.37 -25.01
N ALA A 40 10.19 10.37 -24.29
CA ALA A 40 9.42 11.29 -23.44
C ALA A 40 8.34 12.08 -24.19
N ARG A 41 8.49 12.29 -25.51
CA ARG A 41 7.46 12.96 -26.34
C ARG A 41 6.20 12.10 -26.50
N SER A 42 6.24 10.83 -26.12
CA SER A 42 5.05 9.98 -26.10
C SER A 42 4.03 10.46 -25.06
N TYR A 43 4.49 10.96 -23.91
CA TYR A 43 3.61 11.54 -22.89
C TYR A 43 2.95 12.83 -23.37
N VAL A 44 3.68 13.65 -24.13
CA VAL A 44 3.10 14.84 -24.78
C VAL A 44 1.99 14.42 -25.75
N ARG A 45 2.20 13.38 -26.56
CA ARG A 45 1.16 12.86 -27.47
C ARG A 45 -0.06 12.29 -26.73
N LEU A 46 0.13 11.65 -25.58
CA LEU A 46 -0.97 11.18 -24.73
C LEU A 46 -1.78 12.38 -24.21
N ALA A 47 -1.10 13.39 -23.67
CA ALA A 47 -1.74 14.61 -23.21
C ALA A 47 -2.47 15.35 -24.34
N GLU A 48 -1.88 15.40 -25.54
CA GLU A 48 -2.54 15.99 -26.72
C GLU A 48 -3.77 15.22 -27.17
N SER A 49 -3.75 13.89 -27.04
CA SER A 49 -4.88 13.02 -27.38
C SER A 49 -6.05 13.20 -26.41
N ALA A 50 -5.76 13.48 -25.13
CA ALA A 50 -6.77 13.71 -24.11
C ALA A 50 -7.27 15.17 -24.06
N GLY A 51 -6.35 16.13 -24.04
CA GLY A 51 -6.60 17.55 -23.78
C GLY A 51 -6.65 18.46 -25.01
N GLY A 52 -6.24 17.95 -26.19
CA GLY A 52 -6.05 18.72 -27.42
C GLY A 52 -4.62 19.23 -27.60
N PRO A 53 -4.30 19.88 -28.73
CA PRO A 53 -2.92 20.24 -29.09
C PRO A 53 -2.25 21.15 -28.06
N ILE A 54 -0.96 20.91 -27.80
CA ILE A 54 -0.14 21.69 -26.87
C ILE A 54 0.86 22.50 -27.70
N PRO A 55 0.91 23.84 -27.56
CA PRO A 55 1.95 24.63 -28.21
C PRO A 55 3.34 24.17 -27.77
N ALA A 56 4.33 24.11 -28.66
CA ALA A 56 5.71 23.83 -28.27
C ALA A 56 6.69 24.68 -29.12
N PRO A 57 7.59 25.46 -28.51
CA PRO A 57 7.79 25.57 -27.07
C PRO A 57 6.71 26.43 -26.37
N VAL A 58 6.39 26.11 -25.12
CA VAL A 58 5.57 26.95 -24.23
C VAL A 58 6.42 27.91 -23.39
N ALA A 59 5.78 28.95 -22.85
CA ALA A 59 6.40 29.80 -21.86
C ALA A 59 6.66 29.06 -20.53
N PRO A 60 7.68 29.43 -19.74
CA PRO A 60 7.96 28.80 -18.44
C PRO A 60 6.78 28.76 -17.46
N SER A 61 5.85 29.71 -17.57
CA SER A 61 4.64 29.78 -16.75
C SER A 61 3.56 28.77 -17.12
N TRP A 62 3.67 28.08 -18.26
CA TRP A 62 2.60 27.24 -18.81
C TRP A 62 2.18 26.10 -17.88
N PRO A 63 3.09 25.27 -17.33
CA PRO A 63 2.68 24.14 -16.49
C PRO A 63 1.90 24.58 -15.25
N TRP A 64 2.29 25.72 -14.67
CA TRP A 64 1.64 26.29 -13.49
C TRP A 64 0.28 26.91 -13.78
N GLY A 65 0.00 27.32 -15.02
CA GLY A 65 -1.27 27.90 -15.44
C GLY A 65 -1.85 28.93 -14.46
N GLU A 66 -3.07 28.69 -14.00
CA GLU A 66 -3.78 29.59 -13.09
C GLU A 66 -3.24 29.57 -11.64
N ALA A 67 -2.39 28.60 -11.28
CA ALA A 67 -1.80 28.54 -9.95
C ALA A 67 -0.87 29.73 -9.67
N LEU A 68 -0.22 30.31 -10.68
CA LEU A 68 0.63 31.51 -10.50
C LEU A 68 -0.19 32.72 -10.09
N ARG A 69 -1.34 32.95 -10.73
CA ARG A 69 -2.25 34.05 -10.36
C ARG A 69 -2.74 33.86 -8.93
N PHE A 70 -3.12 32.63 -8.57
CA PHE A 70 -3.51 32.30 -7.21
C PHE A 70 -2.40 32.56 -6.17
N LEU A 71 -1.14 32.20 -6.49
CA LEU A 71 0.02 32.47 -5.62
C LEU A 71 0.31 33.96 -5.46
N GLU A 72 0.08 34.75 -6.51
CA GLU A 72 0.20 36.21 -6.48
C GLU A 72 -0.90 36.87 -5.65
N GLU A 73 -2.15 36.46 -5.85
CA GLU A 73 -3.32 36.98 -5.12
C GLU A 73 -3.26 36.64 -3.62
N THR A 74 -2.83 35.42 -3.28
CA THR A 74 -2.74 34.99 -1.88
C THR A 74 -1.50 35.54 -1.17
N ALA A 75 -0.39 35.69 -1.90
CA ALA A 75 0.89 36.16 -1.37
C ALA A 75 1.34 35.46 -0.07
N PRO A 76 1.47 34.12 -0.06
CA PRO A 76 1.89 33.36 1.13
C PRO A 76 3.27 33.81 1.63
N ASP A 77 3.50 33.65 2.93
CA ASP A 77 4.76 34.06 3.58
C ASP A 77 5.94 33.15 3.22
N ALA A 78 5.66 31.88 2.89
CA ALA A 78 6.65 30.96 2.34
C ALA A 78 6.01 29.93 1.40
N ARG A 79 6.77 29.48 0.41
CA ARG A 79 6.36 28.51 -0.62
C ARG A 79 7.30 27.30 -0.59
N VAL A 80 6.76 26.12 -0.27
CA VAL A 80 7.50 24.87 -0.18
C VAL A 80 6.89 23.86 -1.16
N LEU A 81 7.73 23.25 -1.99
CA LEU A 81 7.32 22.21 -2.95
C LEU A 81 8.29 21.03 -2.90
N ASN A 82 7.82 19.84 -3.28
CA ASN A 82 8.70 18.71 -3.59
C ASN A 82 9.06 18.75 -5.07
N LEU A 83 10.34 18.94 -5.37
CA LEU A 83 10.86 18.87 -6.73
C LEU A 83 11.26 17.43 -7.02
N GLU A 84 10.35 16.69 -7.61
CA GLU A 84 10.51 15.26 -7.89
C GLU A 84 11.05 15.01 -9.30
N THR A 85 12.16 15.67 -9.60
CA THR A 85 12.81 15.54 -10.91
C THR A 85 14.28 15.89 -10.76
N SER A 86 15.12 15.16 -11.49
CA SER A 86 16.54 15.51 -11.62
C SER A 86 16.70 16.68 -12.61
N VAL A 87 17.38 17.75 -12.19
CA VAL A 87 17.69 18.92 -13.04
C VAL A 87 19.10 18.78 -13.58
N THR A 88 19.24 18.08 -14.70
CA THR A 88 20.55 17.60 -15.14
C THR A 88 20.62 17.33 -16.64
N ARG A 89 21.83 17.46 -17.20
CA ARG A 89 22.21 17.00 -18.54
C ARG A 89 22.88 15.62 -18.53
N SER A 90 23.16 15.08 -17.34
CA SER A 90 23.76 13.76 -17.13
C SER A 90 22.96 12.67 -17.86
N ASP A 91 23.68 11.74 -18.46
CA ASP A 91 23.17 10.51 -19.08
C ASP A 91 23.44 9.27 -18.21
N ALA A 92 23.87 9.48 -16.95
CA ALA A 92 24.20 8.42 -16.00
C ALA A 92 22.94 7.81 -15.36
N PHE A 93 22.06 7.21 -16.16
CA PHE A 93 20.85 6.53 -15.69
C PHE A 93 21.14 5.60 -14.50
N ALA A 94 20.34 5.74 -13.45
CA ALA A 94 20.40 4.84 -12.30
C ALA A 94 20.05 3.41 -12.74
N PRO A 95 20.87 2.41 -12.39
CA PRO A 95 20.62 1.02 -12.79
C PRO A 95 19.37 0.47 -12.11
N GLY A 96 18.52 -0.24 -12.86
CA GLY A 96 17.35 -0.92 -12.33
C GLY A 96 16.18 -0.01 -11.93
N LYS A 97 16.25 1.30 -12.22
CA LYS A 97 15.13 2.21 -12.02
C LYS A 97 14.17 2.11 -13.23
N ALA A 98 12.88 1.96 -12.95
CA ALA A 98 11.87 1.76 -13.99
C ALA A 98 11.44 3.05 -14.70
N VAL A 99 11.53 4.20 -14.03
CA VAL A 99 10.99 5.50 -14.48
C VAL A 99 12.01 6.60 -14.20
N HIS A 100 12.25 7.48 -15.17
CA HIS A 100 13.30 8.50 -15.06
C HIS A 100 12.80 9.90 -15.42
N TYR A 101 12.87 10.84 -14.48
CA TYR A 101 12.51 12.24 -14.70
C TYR A 101 13.74 13.13 -14.82
N ARG A 102 13.96 13.63 -16.04
CA ARG A 102 14.98 14.65 -16.35
C ARG A 102 14.33 15.93 -16.80
N MET A 103 14.69 17.04 -16.15
CA MET A 103 14.50 18.39 -16.67
C MET A 103 15.86 18.95 -17.08
N HIS A 104 15.95 19.53 -18.27
CA HIS A 104 17.16 20.22 -18.71
C HIS A 104 17.40 21.47 -17.84
N PRO A 105 18.63 21.74 -17.36
CA PRO A 105 18.90 22.90 -16.49
C PRO A 105 18.51 24.26 -17.08
N ASP A 106 18.49 24.41 -18.40
CA ASP A 106 18.10 25.68 -19.05
C ASP A 106 16.58 25.94 -18.97
N ASN A 107 15.78 24.91 -18.63
CA ASN A 107 14.35 25.01 -18.36
C ASN A 107 14.03 25.39 -16.91
N LEU A 108 15.04 25.62 -16.06
CA LEU A 108 14.86 26.04 -14.67
C LEU A 108 13.96 27.29 -14.47
N PRO A 109 13.83 28.24 -15.42
CA PRO A 109 12.80 29.27 -15.36
C PRO A 109 11.37 28.75 -15.12
N ALA A 110 11.05 27.53 -15.58
CA ALA A 110 9.76 26.89 -15.36
C ALA A 110 9.53 26.49 -13.91
N LEU A 111 10.59 26.33 -13.10
CA LEU A 111 10.50 26.18 -11.66
C LEU A 111 10.49 27.55 -10.95
N THR A 112 11.40 28.45 -11.33
CA THR A 112 11.59 29.72 -10.61
C THR A 112 10.43 30.71 -10.79
N VAL A 113 9.60 30.54 -11.81
CA VAL A 113 8.41 31.39 -12.03
C VAL A 113 7.43 31.33 -10.85
N ALA A 114 7.35 30.19 -10.16
CA ALA A 114 6.56 30.04 -8.94
C ALA A 114 7.22 30.67 -7.69
N ARG A 115 8.49 31.11 -7.81
CA ARG A 115 9.31 31.70 -6.74
C ARG A 115 9.30 30.84 -5.46
N PRO A 116 9.62 29.53 -5.51
CA PRO A 116 9.65 28.72 -4.31
C PRO A 116 10.74 29.19 -3.34
N ASP A 117 10.43 29.18 -2.04
CA ASP A 117 11.41 29.47 -0.99
C ASP A 117 12.25 28.24 -0.67
N VAL A 118 11.67 27.04 -0.81
CA VAL A 118 12.33 25.74 -0.61
C VAL A 118 11.88 24.73 -1.66
N CYS A 119 12.86 24.06 -2.28
CA CYS A 119 12.66 22.83 -3.06
C CYS A 119 13.09 21.62 -2.22
N VAL A 120 12.12 20.79 -1.83
CA VAL A 120 12.39 19.50 -1.20
C VAL A 120 12.85 18.50 -2.25
N LEU A 121 13.90 17.73 -1.94
CA LEU A 121 14.58 16.80 -2.84
C LEU A 121 14.62 15.36 -2.31
N ALA A 122 14.09 15.10 -1.11
CA ALA A 122 14.08 13.76 -0.54
C ALA A 122 12.97 12.88 -1.15
N ASN A 123 13.12 12.52 -2.41
CA ASN A 123 12.16 11.73 -3.19
C ASN A 123 12.87 10.67 -4.04
N ASN A 124 12.09 9.82 -4.71
CA ASN A 124 12.63 8.70 -5.49
C ASN A 124 13.06 9.05 -6.93
N HIS A 125 13.13 10.34 -7.29
CA HIS A 125 13.50 10.78 -8.64
C HIS A 125 14.68 11.77 -8.70
N VAL A 126 15.19 12.23 -7.56
CA VAL A 126 16.36 13.14 -7.51
C VAL A 126 17.69 12.50 -7.95
N LEU A 127 17.75 11.17 -7.98
CA LEU A 127 18.94 10.37 -8.31
C LEU A 127 18.76 9.49 -9.54
N ASP A 128 17.73 9.76 -10.36
CA ASP A 128 17.45 9.02 -11.60
C ASP A 128 18.64 9.02 -12.57
N PHE A 129 19.49 10.04 -12.51
CA PHE A 129 20.73 10.15 -13.30
C PHE A 129 21.98 10.04 -12.44
N GLY A 130 21.89 9.24 -11.39
CA GLY A 130 22.99 8.91 -10.50
C GLY A 130 23.52 10.12 -9.72
N ARG A 131 24.63 9.92 -9.03
CA ARG A 131 25.22 10.96 -8.16
C ARG A 131 25.77 12.16 -8.93
N SER A 132 26.16 11.97 -10.20
CA SER A 132 26.51 13.08 -11.10
C SER A 132 25.28 13.95 -11.39
N GLY A 133 24.15 13.32 -11.70
CA GLY A 133 22.87 14.02 -11.90
C GLY A 133 22.39 14.76 -10.65
N LEU A 134 22.50 14.14 -9.48
CA LEU A 134 22.20 14.81 -8.21
C LEU A 134 23.12 16.02 -7.97
N THR A 135 24.42 15.89 -8.26
CA THR A 135 25.39 16.99 -8.09
C THR A 135 25.04 18.17 -8.99
N GLU A 136 24.76 17.92 -10.28
CA GLU A 136 24.34 18.97 -11.21
C GLU A 136 22.98 19.58 -10.83
N THR A 137 22.07 18.77 -10.30
CA THR A 137 20.78 19.25 -9.76
C THR A 137 21.01 20.24 -8.63
N LEU A 138 21.85 19.88 -7.64
CA LEU A 138 22.20 20.76 -6.53
C LEU A 138 22.90 22.05 -7.02
N ASP A 139 23.83 21.96 -7.97
CA ASP A 139 24.52 23.11 -8.55
C ASP A 139 23.58 24.01 -9.35
N SER A 140 22.58 23.46 -10.04
CA SER A 140 21.61 24.22 -10.82
C SER A 140 20.65 24.98 -9.92
N LEU A 141 20.17 24.35 -8.85
CA LEU A 141 19.29 25.00 -7.87
C LEU A 141 20.03 26.08 -7.07
N ASP A 142 21.27 25.82 -6.66
CA ASP A 142 22.10 26.80 -5.93
C ASP A 142 22.42 28.03 -6.80
N ARG A 143 22.79 27.83 -8.08
CA ARG A 143 22.99 28.94 -9.03
C ARG A 143 21.74 29.79 -9.26
N ALA A 144 20.55 29.21 -9.13
CA ALA A 144 19.29 29.93 -9.19
C ALA A 144 18.88 30.58 -7.86
N GLY A 145 19.68 30.44 -6.79
CA GLY A 145 19.40 30.99 -5.48
C GLY A 145 18.27 30.26 -4.73
N LEU A 146 17.96 29.02 -5.12
CA LEU A 146 16.92 28.20 -4.50
C LEU A 146 17.48 27.43 -3.31
N ARG A 147 16.80 27.50 -2.16
CA ARG A 147 17.14 26.65 -1.01
C ARG A 147 16.61 25.25 -1.23
N THR A 148 17.38 24.27 -0.78
CA THR A 148 17.00 22.86 -0.89
C THR A 148 17.02 22.17 0.47
N ALA A 149 16.23 21.11 0.60
CA ALA A 149 16.24 20.23 1.78
C ALA A 149 16.09 18.77 1.35
N GLY A 150 16.71 17.84 2.07
CA GLY A 150 16.46 16.41 1.90
C GLY A 150 17.35 15.67 0.92
N ALA A 151 18.22 16.37 0.20
CA ALA A 151 19.33 15.77 -0.55
C ALA A 151 20.56 16.68 -0.49
N GLY A 152 21.75 16.10 -0.56
CA GLY A 152 22.99 16.85 -0.39
C GLY A 152 24.21 16.14 -0.94
N ARG A 153 25.36 16.82 -0.89
CA ARG A 153 26.68 16.29 -1.27
C ARG A 153 27.27 15.34 -0.23
N ASP A 154 26.70 15.36 0.97
CA ASP A 154 26.99 14.46 2.09
C ASP A 154 25.76 14.38 3.02
N ALA A 155 25.87 13.56 4.07
CA ALA A 155 24.84 13.42 5.08
C ALA A 155 24.57 14.73 5.86
N ALA A 156 25.59 15.56 6.12
CA ALA A 156 25.38 16.80 6.85
C ALA A 156 24.48 17.77 6.07
N GLN A 157 24.70 17.90 4.77
CA GLN A 157 23.86 18.70 3.89
C GLN A 157 22.47 18.07 3.69
N ALA A 158 22.39 16.75 3.44
CA ALA A 158 21.12 16.10 3.13
C ALA A 158 20.12 16.18 4.29
N TYR A 159 20.58 15.97 5.53
CA TYR A 159 19.73 15.99 6.73
C TYR A 159 19.59 17.39 7.37
N ALA A 160 20.25 18.41 6.83
CA ALA A 160 20.08 19.80 7.29
C ALA A 160 18.73 20.37 6.83
N PRO A 161 18.06 21.20 7.65
CA PRO A 161 16.87 21.91 7.21
C PRO A 161 17.22 23.08 6.30
N ALA A 162 16.34 23.39 5.35
CA ALA A 162 16.32 24.70 4.74
C ALA A 162 15.71 25.72 5.72
N ALA A 163 16.39 26.84 5.95
CA ALA A 163 15.90 27.92 6.81
C ALA A 163 15.43 29.11 5.94
N VAL A 164 14.14 29.41 6.01
CA VAL A 164 13.51 30.54 5.33
C VAL A 164 13.24 31.66 6.34
N PRO A 165 13.78 32.88 6.13
CA PRO A 165 13.46 34.02 6.97
C PRO A 165 12.01 34.46 6.74
N LEU A 166 11.24 34.61 7.83
CA LEU A 166 9.88 35.13 7.80
C LEU A 166 9.86 36.64 8.06
N ARG A 167 8.77 37.31 7.63
CA ARG A 167 8.63 38.78 7.67
C ARG A 167 8.67 39.37 9.09
N ASP A 168 8.34 38.57 10.08
CA ASP A 168 8.29 38.95 11.50
C ASP A 168 9.61 38.68 12.25
N GLY A 169 10.66 38.26 11.53
CA GLY A 169 11.98 37.97 12.08
C GLY A 169 12.17 36.53 12.58
N ARG A 170 11.13 35.68 12.54
CA ARG A 170 11.24 34.24 12.80
C ARG A 170 11.78 33.49 11.58
N ARG A 171 12.00 32.17 11.73
CA ARG A 171 12.36 31.29 10.63
C ARG A 171 11.36 30.16 10.47
N LEU A 172 11.15 29.76 9.23
CA LEU A 172 10.58 28.47 8.88
C LEU A 172 11.73 27.50 8.61
N LEU A 173 11.78 26.40 9.35
CA LEU A 173 12.72 25.30 9.13
C LEU A 173 11.98 24.18 8.38
N VAL A 174 12.48 23.84 7.19
CA VAL A 174 11.95 22.75 6.37
C VAL A 174 12.94 21.60 6.38
N PHE A 175 12.58 20.52 7.07
CA PHE A 175 13.26 19.24 6.99
C PHE A 175 12.61 18.37 5.93
N ALA A 176 13.36 17.44 5.38
CA ALA A 176 12.85 16.51 4.37
C ALA A 176 13.42 15.11 4.58
N LEU A 177 12.57 14.10 4.41
CA LEU A 177 12.90 12.69 4.61
C LEU A 177 12.30 11.86 3.47
N GLY A 178 13.09 10.94 2.92
CA GLY A 178 12.65 10.00 1.89
C GLY A 178 12.59 8.58 2.45
N ALA A 179 11.43 7.95 2.42
CA ALA A 179 11.23 6.63 3.03
C ALA A 179 11.54 5.48 2.05
N GLY A 180 11.99 4.33 2.56
CA GLY A 180 12.12 3.12 1.76
C GLY A 180 10.79 2.64 1.15
N SER A 181 9.67 2.95 1.80
CA SER A 181 8.33 2.58 1.35
C SER A 181 7.86 3.28 0.06
N SER A 182 8.51 4.37 -0.36
CA SER A 182 8.27 5.05 -1.64
C SER A 182 9.25 4.62 -2.73
N GLY A 183 9.86 3.44 -2.60
CA GLY A 183 10.77 2.91 -3.61
C GLY A 183 12.14 3.60 -3.67
N ILE A 184 12.55 4.33 -2.62
CA ILE A 184 13.91 4.87 -2.50
C ILE A 184 14.86 3.73 -2.08
N PRO A 185 15.87 3.38 -2.90
CA PRO A 185 16.85 2.36 -2.55
C PRO A 185 17.74 2.80 -1.37
N ALA A 186 18.11 1.85 -0.50
CA ALA A 186 18.95 2.15 0.67
C ALA A 186 20.35 2.68 0.31
N ASP A 187 20.88 2.33 -0.87
CA ASP A 187 22.18 2.82 -1.34
C ASP A 187 22.14 4.30 -1.78
N TRP A 188 20.94 4.88 -1.97
CA TRP A 188 20.77 6.31 -2.24
C TRP A 188 20.92 7.18 -0.99
N ALA A 189 20.94 6.58 0.20
CA ALA A 189 21.18 7.30 1.45
C ALA A 189 22.50 8.08 1.40
N ALA A 190 22.43 9.36 1.77
CA ALA A 190 23.60 10.21 1.96
C ALA A 190 24.50 9.65 3.08
N ALA A 191 25.81 9.77 2.93
CA ALA A 191 26.79 9.42 3.95
C ALA A 191 27.83 10.54 4.10
N GLU A 192 28.73 10.44 5.07
CA GLU A 192 29.72 11.50 5.40
C GLU A 192 30.50 12.04 4.19
N HIS A 193 30.82 11.17 3.23
CA HIS A 193 31.53 11.54 1.99
C HIS A 193 30.80 11.07 0.73
N ARG A 194 29.47 10.97 0.81
CA ARG A 194 28.65 10.47 -0.30
C ARG A 194 27.38 11.29 -0.42
N SER A 195 27.18 11.89 -1.59
CA SER A 195 25.96 12.60 -1.92
C SER A 195 24.76 11.67 -1.84
N GLY A 196 23.57 12.16 -1.55
CA GLY A 196 22.39 11.30 -1.47
C GLY A 196 21.20 11.98 -0.82
N VAL A 197 20.21 11.16 -0.49
CA VAL A 197 18.95 11.57 0.13
C VAL A 197 19.03 11.41 1.65
N ALA A 198 18.32 12.27 2.39
CA ALA A 198 17.98 12.08 3.79
C ALA A 198 17.02 10.89 3.94
N TYR A 199 17.59 9.69 3.93
CA TYR A 199 16.87 8.43 3.83
C TYR A 199 16.37 7.94 5.18
N VAL A 200 15.17 7.36 5.18
CA VAL A 200 14.55 6.66 6.29
C VAL A 200 14.18 5.25 5.83
N PRO A 201 14.86 4.19 6.29
CA PRO A 201 14.57 2.82 5.83
C PRO A 201 13.13 2.40 6.10
N GLU A 202 12.64 2.70 7.31
CA GLU A 202 11.32 2.32 7.78
C GLU A 202 10.68 3.43 8.62
N LEU A 203 9.35 3.54 8.53
CA LEU A 203 8.56 4.47 9.34
C LEU A 203 8.31 3.86 10.73
N SER A 204 9.29 3.99 11.60
CA SER A 204 9.33 3.40 12.94
C SER A 204 9.44 4.47 14.02
N ALA A 205 9.27 4.06 15.28
CA ALA A 205 9.44 4.98 16.41
C ALA A 205 10.89 5.48 16.54
N SER A 206 11.88 4.67 16.17
CA SER A 206 13.29 5.06 16.25
C SER A 206 13.65 6.09 15.19
N SER A 207 13.23 5.90 13.94
CA SER A 207 13.49 6.87 12.87
C SER A 207 12.74 8.19 13.12
N ALA A 208 11.53 8.14 13.68
CA ALA A 208 10.83 9.34 14.13
C ALA A 208 11.61 10.06 15.24
N ALA A 209 12.15 9.34 16.23
CA ALA A 209 12.93 9.93 17.32
C ALA A 209 14.22 10.60 16.82
N GLU A 210 14.89 10.04 15.81
CA GLU A 210 16.06 10.64 15.17
C GLU A 210 15.72 11.94 14.45
N ALA A 211 14.65 11.94 13.66
CA ALA A 211 14.13 13.15 13.00
C ALA A 211 13.77 14.23 14.03
N VAL A 212 13.07 13.86 15.10
CA VAL A 212 12.72 14.77 16.19
C VAL A 212 13.95 15.31 16.91
N ALA A 213 14.99 14.50 17.10
CA ALA A 213 16.25 14.96 17.67
C ALA A 213 16.93 16.00 16.75
N ALA A 214 16.90 15.81 15.44
CA ALA A 214 17.41 16.79 14.47
C ALA A 214 16.61 18.10 14.51
N VAL A 215 15.28 18.02 14.54
CA VAL A 215 14.39 19.18 14.70
C VAL A 215 14.74 19.95 15.97
N ARG A 216 14.84 19.27 17.12
CA ARG A 216 15.15 19.90 18.41
C ARG A 216 16.53 20.56 18.45
N ARG A 217 17.52 20.01 17.73
CA ARG A 217 18.86 20.61 17.63
C ARG A 217 18.87 21.90 16.81
N ALA A 218 18.08 21.98 15.74
CA ALA A 218 18.08 23.16 14.86
C ALA A 218 17.10 24.26 15.30
N ARG A 219 16.01 23.88 15.96
CA ARG A 219 14.92 24.79 16.34
C ARG A 219 15.37 25.80 17.38
N GLY A 220 15.28 27.09 17.03
CA GLY A 220 15.39 28.22 17.92
C GLY A 220 14.04 28.69 18.46
N ALA A 221 14.06 29.67 19.37
CA ALA A 221 12.84 30.24 19.92
C ALA A 221 11.99 30.91 18.83
N GLY A 222 10.72 30.49 18.71
CA GLY A 222 9.77 31.05 17.74
C GLY A 222 9.90 30.50 16.31
N ASP A 223 10.81 29.58 16.04
CA ASP A 223 10.87 28.93 14.72
C ASP A 223 9.66 28.01 14.51
N LEU A 224 9.12 28.05 13.28
CA LEU A 224 8.14 27.10 12.76
C LEU A 224 8.85 25.96 12.03
N VAL A 225 8.32 24.75 12.12
CA VAL A 225 8.95 23.54 11.58
C VAL A 225 7.98 22.79 10.68
N VAL A 226 8.38 22.60 9.43
CA VAL A 226 7.76 21.67 8.48
C VAL A 226 8.68 20.46 8.33
N VAL A 227 8.12 19.26 8.40
CA VAL A 227 8.81 18.04 7.95
C VAL A 227 8.08 17.52 6.72
N SER A 228 8.76 17.62 5.58
CA SER A 228 8.33 17.00 4.33
C SER A 228 8.74 15.54 4.31
N VAL A 229 7.81 14.64 4.00
CA VAL A 229 8.10 13.21 3.96
C VAL A 229 7.55 12.59 2.68
N HIS A 230 8.43 11.91 1.95
CA HIS A 230 8.09 11.21 0.73
C HIS A 230 7.98 9.71 1.07
N TRP A 231 6.76 9.14 1.00
CA TRP A 231 6.47 7.83 1.61
C TRP A 231 5.33 7.03 0.99
N GLY A 232 5.31 5.72 1.27
CA GLY A 232 4.17 4.84 0.98
C GLY A 232 3.91 4.62 -0.51
N SER A 233 2.76 4.01 -0.80
CA SER A 233 2.35 3.70 -2.18
C SER A 233 1.95 4.94 -2.96
N ASN A 234 2.09 4.89 -4.28
CA ASN A 234 1.66 5.97 -5.18
C ASN A 234 0.13 6.08 -5.32
N TRP A 235 -0.59 4.97 -5.06
CA TRP A 235 -2.03 4.85 -5.26
C TRP A 235 -2.76 4.29 -4.04
N GLY A 236 -4.03 4.65 -3.88
CA GLY A 236 -4.91 4.19 -2.80
C GLY A 236 -5.13 5.25 -1.70
N TYR A 237 -6.30 5.18 -1.04
CA TYR A 237 -6.68 6.13 0.02
C TYR A 237 -6.35 5.66 1.46
N LEU A 238 -6.01 4.38 1.64
CA LEU A 238 -5.66 3.86 2.95
C LEU A 238 -4.31 4.44 3.40
N VAL A 239 -4.29 5.09 4.56
CA VAL A 239 -3.05 5.51 5.22
C VAL A 239 -2.61 4.42 6.21
N PRO A 240 -1.49 3.73 5.99
CA PRO A 240 -1.00 2.71 6.90
C PRO A 240 -0.77 3.26 8.33
N ARG A 241 -1.05 2.44 9.35
CA ARG A 241 -0.86 2.83 10.75
C ARG A 241 0.58 3.24 11.08
N SER A 242 1.57 2.73 10.35
CA SER A 242 2.98 3.14 10.50
C SER A 242 3.19 4.61 10.10
N GLN A 243 2.59 5.07 8.99
CA GLN A 243 2.60 6.48 8.59
C GLN A 243 1.93 7.38 9.64
N VAL A 244 0.74 6.98 10.12
CA VAL A 244 0.01 7.72 11.17
C VAL A 244 0.85 7.87 12.43
N ARG A 245 1.40 6.76 12.96
CA ARG A 245 2.24 6.79 14.17
C ARG A 245 3.51 7.62 13.98
N PHE A 246 4.14 7.54 12.82
CA PHE A 246 5.33 8.31 12.51
C PHE A 246 5.02 9.81 12.46
N ALA A 247 3.94 10.21 11.77
CA ALA A 247 3.50 11.61 11.71
C ALA A 247 3.11 12.16 13.10
N HIS A 248 2.38 11.37 13.91
CA HIS A 248 2.06 11.74 15.30
C HIS A 248 3.32 11.92 16.15
N ALA A 249 4.30 11.03 16.02
CA ALA A 249 5.57 11.13 16.74
C ALA A 249 6.38 12.38 16.34
N LEU A 250 6.34 12.78 15.06
CA LEU A 250 6.93 14.04 14.60
C LEU A 250 6.23 15.24 15.25
N VAL A 251 4.90 15.30 15.22
CA VAL A 251 4.11 16.37 15.85
C VAL A 251 4.39 16.46 17.35
N ASP A 252 4.36 15.32 18.05
CA ASP A 252 4.71 15.23 19.48
C ASP A 252 6.16 15.65 19.77
N GLY A 253 7.04 15.50 18.79
CA GLY A 253 8.42 15.94 18.82
C GLY A 253 8.63 17.45 18.62
N GLY A 254 7.57 18.18 18.25
CA GLY A 254 7.59 19.62 18.00
C GLY A 254 7.55 20.01 16.53
N VAL A 255 7.13 19.13 15.63
CA VAL A 255 6.87 19.49 14.22
C VAL A 255 5.52 20.20 14.12
N ASP A 256 5.49 21.35 13.43
CA ASP A 256 4.27 22.17 13.33
C ASP A 256 3.41 21.78 12.12
N VAL A 257 4.02 21.24 11.05
CA VAL A 257 3.32 20.71 9.86
C VAL A 257 4.04 19.48 9.32
N VAL A 258 3.27 18.43 9.01
CA VAL A 258 3.78 17.26 8.28
C VAL A 258 3.26 17.32 6.84
N HIS A 259 4.18 17.32 5.87
CA HIS A 259 3.92 17.54 4.44
C HIS A 259 4.25 16.26 3.65
N GLY A 260 3.26 15.40 3.45
CA GLY A 260 3.40 14.09 2.78
C GLY A 260 3.28 14.14 1.26
N HIS A 261 4.06 13.29 0.57
CA HIS A 261 4.21 13.20 -0.90
C HIS A 261 4.33 11.75 -1.37
N SER A 262 4.59 11.53 -2.67
CA SER A 262 4.76 10.25 -3.39
C SER A 262 3.47 9.65 -3.95
N CYS A 263 2.32 9.98 -3.36
CA CYS A 263 1.04 9.63 -3.95
C CYS A 263 0.74 10.53 -5.14
N HIS A 264 0.21 9.97 -6.23
CA HIS A 264 -0.13 10.74 -7.43
C HIS A 264 -1.48 11.48 -7.32
N HIS A 265 -2.24 11.20 -6.26
CA HIS A 265 -3.54 11.82 -5.98
C HIS A 265 -3.62 12.33 -4.54
N PRO A 266 -4.43 13.37 -4.25
CA PRO A 266 -4.63 13.85 -2.88
C PRO A 266 -5.11 12.74 -1.92
N ARG A 267 -4.52 12.71 -0.72
CA ARG A 267 -4.84 11.78 0.37
C ARG A 267 -5.40 12.51 1.60
N ALA A 268 -5.73 11.72 2.61
CA ALA A 268 -6.32 12.19 3.85
C ALA A 268 -5.55 13.33 4.51
N VAL A 269 -6.31 14.26 5.09
CA VAL A 269 -5.81 15.29 5.98
C VAL A 269 -6.20 14.94 7.41
N GLU A 270 -5.32 15.21 8.36
CA GLU A 270 -5.60 15.09 9.78
C GLU A 270 -5.20 16.35 10.53
N VAL A 271 -5.96 16.73 11.54
CA VAL A 271 -5.53 17.70 12.56
C VAL A 271 -5.26 16.97 13.86
N TYR A 272 -3.99 16.81 14.19
CA TYR A 272 -3.53 16.13 15.39
C TYR A 272 -2.87 17.14 16.33
N ARG A 273 -3.40 17.30 17.56
CA ARG A 273 -2.91 18.28 18.55
C ARG A 273 -2.74 19.69 17.97
N ASP A 274 -3.78 20.12 17.27
CA ASP A 274 -3.86 21.40 16.56
C ASP A 274 -2.81 21.59 15.45
N ARG A 275 -2.19 20.52 14.94
CA ARG A 275 -1.24 20.54 13.81
C ARG A 275 -1.78 19.80 12.61
N PRO A 276 -1.63 20.35 11.38
CA PRO A 276 -2.02 19.66 10.17
C PRO A 276 -1.00 18.57 9.81
N ILE A 277 -1.53 17.41 9.43
CA ILE A 277 -0.81 16.32 8.78
C ILE A 277 -1.47 16.13 7.42
N LEU A 278 -0.71 16.43 6.36
CA LEU A 278 -1.10 16.13 4.99
C LEU A 278 -0.47 14.78 4.64
N TYR A 279 -1.23 13.68 4.62
CA TYR A 279 -0.65 12.35 4.41
C TYR A 279 -0.13 12.12 2.99
N GLY A 280 -0.61 12.92 2.03
CA GLY A 280 -0.19 12.85 0.65
C GLY A 280 -0.84 13.97 -0.15
N CYS A 281 -0.04 14.85 -0.75
CA CYS A 281 -0.53 16.03 -1.44
C CYS A 281 -0.91 15.78 -2.91
N GLY A 282 -0.71 14.57 -3.42
CA GLY A 282 -0.85 14.25 -4.84
C GLY A 282 0.33 14.75 -5.65
N ASP A 283 0.20 14.65 -6.97
CA ASP A 283 1.04 15.43 -7.88
C ASP A 283 0.54 16.88 -7.94
N PHE A 284 1.39 17.80 -8.39
CA PHE A 284 0.99 19.18 -8.69
C PHE A 284 1.32 19.55 -10.13
N ILE A 285 2.46 19.10 -10.65
CA ILE A 285 2.81 19.21 -12.07
C ILE A 285 3.44 17.89 -12.48
N ASP A 286 2.96 17.28 -13.55
CA ASP A 286 3.46 16.03 -14.14
C ASP A 286 3.04 15.93 -15.61
N ASP A 287 3.30 14.77 -16.21
CA ASP A 287 2.91 14.40 -17.57
C ASP A 287 2.05 13.12 -17.62
N TYR A 288 1.20 12.90 -16.61
CA TYR A 288 0.28 11.75 -16.57
C TYR A 288 -1.01 11.93 -17.36
N GLU A 289 -1.29 13.13 -17.86
CA GLU A 289 -2.48 13.40 -18.67
C GLU A 289 -2.60 12.42 -19.86
N GLY A 290 -3.69 11.66 -19.91
CA GLY A 290 -3.96 10.66 -20.95
C GLY A 290 -3.42 9.25 -20.64
N ILE A 291 -2.76 9.03 -19.51
CA ILE A 291 -2.46 7.69 -19.00
C ILE A 291 -3.73 7.11 -18.36
N SER A 292 -4.09 5.88 -18.74
CA SER A 292 -5.30 5.19 -18.25
C SER A 292 -5.00 4.16 -17.17
N GLY A 293 -6.02 3.77 -16.39
CA GLY A 293 -5.97 2.67 -15.41
C GLY A 293 -6.05 3.11 -13.95
N TYR A 294 -6.08 4.42 -13.68
CA TYR A 294 -6.14 5.00 -12.34
C TYR A 294 -7.23 6.08 -12.20
N GLU A 295 -8.20 6.10 -13.12
CA GLU A 295 -9.24 7.13 -13.22
C GLU A 295 -10.09 7.26 -11.95
N GLU A 296 -10.21 6.19 -11.16
CA GLU A 296 -10.91 6.19 -9.86
C GLU A 296 -10.30 7.15 -8.83
N TYR A 297 -9.01 7.45 -8.96
CA TYR A 297 -8.28 8.34 -8.06
C TYR A 297 -8.34 9.81 -8.49
N ARG A 298 -8.82 10.08 -9.71
CA ARG A 298 -8.86 11.44 -10.30
C ARG A 298 -7.52 12.14 -10.15
N ASP A 299 -6.47 11.48 -10.61
CA ASP A 299 -5.13 12.02 -10.76
C ASP A 299 -5.04 13.06 -11.88
N ASP A 300 -6.14 13.65 -12.34
CA ASP A 300 -6.17 14.90 -13.07
C ASP A 300 -6.40 16.10 -12.13
N LEU A 301 -6.85 15.86 -10.89
CA LEU A 301 -7.21 16.89 -9.92
C LEU A 301 -6.06 17.19 -8.94
N ARG A 302 -5.63 18.45 -8.88
CA ARG A 302 -4.50 18.92 -8.04
C ARG A 302 -4.96 19.86 -6.95
N LEU A 303 -4.23 19.90 -5.83
CA LEU A 303 -4.50 20.80 -4.72
C LEU A 303 -3.29 21.67 -4.38
N ALA A 304 -3.51 22.98 -4.38
CA ALA A 304 -2.64 23.93 -3.69
C ALA A 304 -3.12 24.09 -2.25
N HIS A 305 -2.27 23.86 -1.27
CA HIS A 305 -2.61 23.95 0.16
C HIS A 305 -2.07 25.26 0.75
N LEU A 306 -2.95 26.04 1.37
CA LEU A 306 -2.61 27.19 2.18
C LEU A 306 -2.81 26.84 3.65
N VAL A 307 -1.70 26.62 4.34
CA VAL A 307 -1.66 26.30 5.76
C VAL A 307 -1.35 27.58 6.54
N THR A 308 -2.35 28.14 7.22
CA THR A 308 -2.16 29.30 8.10
C THR A 308 -1.96 28.84 9.53
N LEU A 309 -0.83 29.23 10.12
CA LEU A 309 -0.43 28.88 11.47
C LEU A 309 -0.39 30.13 12.36
N ALA A 310 -0.77 29.99 13.62
CA ALA A 310 -0.47 30.98 14.64
C ALA A 310 1.05 31.00 14.82
N ALA A 311 1.68 32.14 14.59
CA ALA A 311 3.11 32.19 14.37
C ALA A 311 3.92 31.94 15.65
N ASP A 312 3.34 32.19 16.83
CA ASP A 312 3.97 32.03 18.15
C ASP A 312 3.96 30.59 18.67
N THR A 313 2.89 29.87 18.33
CA THR A 313 2.61 28.52 18.83
C THR A 313 2.77 27.47 17.74
N GLY A 314 2.67 27.86 16.47
CA GLY A 314 2.57 27.02 15.27
C GLY A 314 1.22 26.32 15.10
N ARG A 315 0.23 26.62 15.94
CA ARG A 315 -1.10 25.99 15.89
C ARG A 315 -1.78 26.30 14.56
N LEU A 316 -2.46 25.32 13.96
CA LEU A 316 -3.31 25.54 12.80
C LEU A 316 -4.41 26.55 13.09
N VAL A 317 -4.45 27.63 12.31
CA VAL A 317 -5.51 28.64 12.29
C VAL A 317 -6.49 28.35 11.16
N GLY A 318 -5.99 27.88 10.02
CA GLY A 318 -6.82 27.49 8.90
C GLY A 318 -6.06 26.70 7.84
N LEU A 319 -6.76 25.82 7.14
CA LEU A 319 -6.27 25.12 5.98
C LEU A 319 -7.27 25.31 4.84
N ARG A 320 -6.83 26.02 3.80
CA ARG A 320 -7.56 26.21 2.54
C ARG A 320 -6.87 25.41 1.45
N MET A 321 -7.61 24.73 0.59
CA MET A 321 -7.08 23.93 -0.51
C MET A 321 -7.74 24.37 -1.80
N VAL A 322 -6.97 24.79 -2.79
CA VAL A 322 -7.47 25.31 -4.07
C VAL A 322 -7.39 24.22 -5.13
N PRO A 323 -8.54 23.78 -5.66
CA PRO A 323 -8.59 22.75 -6.68
C PRO A 323 -8.22 23.25 -8.07
N PHE A 324 -7.34 22.51 -8.71
CA PHE A 324 -7.00 22.63 -10.13
C PHE A 324 -7.30 21.32 -10.85
N GLN A 325 -7.43 21.39 -12.16
CA GLN A 325 -7.45 20.24 -13.05
C GLN A 325 -6.30 20.39 -14.06
N VAL A 326 -5.56 19.33 -14.30
CA VAL A 326 -4.56 19.29 -15.36
C VAL A 326 -5.26 19.14 -16.70
N ARG A 327 -4.93 20.04 -17.63
CA ARG A 327 -5.31 19.92 -19.04
C ARG A 327 -4.24 20.54 -19.91
N ARG A 328 -3.80 19.83 -20.95
CA ARG A 328 -2.69 20.22 -21.83
C ARG A 328 -1.39 20.49 -21.06
N LEU A 329 -1.08 19.63 -20.09
CA LEU A 329 0.06 19.74 -19.18
C LEU A 329 0.12 21.10 -18.46
N ARG A 330 -1.06 21.64 -18.12
CA ARG A 330 -1.24 22.96 -17.51
C ARG A 330 -2.33 22.91 -16.46
N LEU A 331 -2.10 23.59 -15.33
CA LEU A 331 -3.12 23.75 -14.29
C LEU A 331 -4.19 24.76 -14.69
N GLU A 332 -5.41 24.27 -14.87
CA GLU A 332 -6.63 25.06 -15.06
C GLU A 332 -7.49 25.00 -13.79
N PRO A 333 -8.37 25.97 -13.52
CA PRO A 333 -9.24 25.91 -12.35
C PRO A 333 -10.20 24.72 -12.47
N ALA A 334 -10.31 23.89 -11.43
CA ALA A 334 -11.22 22.75 -11.46
C ALA A 334 -12.68 23.20 -11.63
N SER A 335 -13.50 22.37 -12.29
CA SER A 335 -14.93 22.64 -12.43
C SER A 335 -15.68 22.60 -11.09
N ALA A 336 -16.92 23.10 -11.03
CA ALA A 336 -17.73 23.00 -9.82
C ALA A 336 -18.02 21.53 -9.42
N GLU A 337 -18.17 20.66 -10.41
CA GLU A 337 -18.36 19.21 -10.21
C GLU A 337 -17.11 18.58 -9.59
N ASP A 338 -15.93 18.88 -10.13
CA ASP A 338 -14.66 18.35 -9.64
C ASP A 338 -14.32 18.85 -8.23
N ARG A 339 -14.61 20.12 -7.94
CA ARG A 339 -14.52 20.67 -6.58
C ARG A 339 -15.45 19.91 -5.63
N GLY A 340 -16.67 19.60 -6.07
CA GLY A 340 -17.64 18.81 -5.32
C GLY A 340 -17.15 17.39 -5.04
N TRP A 341 -16.53 16.76 -6.04
CA TRP A 341 -15.92 15.44 -5.92
C TRP A 341 -14.75 15.45 -4.93
N LEU A 342 -13.78 16.36 -5.09
CA LEU A 342 -12.64 16.50 -4.17
C LEU A 342 -13.09 16.76 -2.74
N ARG A 343 -14.06 17.67 -2.56
CA ARG A 343 -14.65 17.92 -1.24
C ARG A 343 -15.23 16.65 -0.64
N HIS A 344 -16.05 15.90 -1.39
CA HIS A 344 -16.66 14.67 -0.89
C HIS A 344 -15.62 13.60 -0.54
N THR A 345 -14.64 13.39 -1.42
CA THR A 345 -13.57 12.43 -1.23
C THR A 345 -12.75 12.77 0.01
N LEU A 346 -12.26 14.02 0.12
CA LEU A 346 -11.44 14.45 1.26
C LEU A 346 -12.23 14.43 2.58
N ASP A 347 -13.50 14.86 2.59
CA ASP A 347 -14.38 14.81 3.77
C ASP A 347 -14.60 13.37 4.27
N ARG A 348 -14.65 12.39 3.35
CA ARG A 348 -14.82 10.97 3.66
C ARG A 348 -13.54 10.31 4.21
N ILE A 349 -12.38 10.65 3.65
CA ILE A 349 -11.11 9.96 3.98
C ILE A 349 -10.30 10.66 5.08
N SER A 350 -10.61 11.92 5.39
CA SER A 350 -9.89 12.72 6.38
C SER A 350 -10.38 12.46 7.81
N HIS A 351 -9.53 12.75 8.80
CA HIS A 351 -9.82 12.49 10.21
C HIS A 351 -9.72 13.77 11.05
N GLY A 352 -10.68 13.99 11.94
CA GLY A 352 -10.70 15.15 12.83
C GLY A 352 -11.02 16.49 12.15
N VAL A 353 -11.34 16.47 10.85
CA VAL A 353 -11.69 17.65 10.06
C VAL A 353 -12.95 17.40 9.25
N ARG A 354 -13.64 18.49 8.92
CA ARG A 354 -14.69 18.51 7.89
C ARG A 354 -14.22 19.36 6.73
N VAL A 355 -14.49 18.93 5.50
CA VAL A 355 -14.13 19.66 4.28
C VAL A 355 -15.36 20.32 3.69
N THR A 356 -15.36 21.65 3.65
CA THR A 356 -16.41 22.48 3.07
C THR A 356 -15.91 23.21 1.83
N VAL A 357 -16.82 23.72 1.00
CA VAL A 357 -16.50 24.56 -0.17
C VAL A 357 -16.90 25.99 0.18
N GLU A 358 -15.97 26.94 0.03
CA GLU A 358 -16.21 28.37 0.18
C GLU A 358 -16.88 28.95 -1.08
N SER A 359 -17.39 30.18 -1.01
CA SER A 359 -18.12 30.81 -2.12
C SER A 359 -17.26 31.05 -3.37
N ASP A 360 -15.95 31.15 -3.21
CA ASP A 360 -14.96 31.25 -4.30
C ASP A 360 -14.57 29.86 -4.87
N GLY A 361 -15.11 28.78 -4.30
CA GLY A 361 -14.84 27.40 -4.69
C GLY A 361 -13.58 26.80 -4.07
N VAL A 362 -12.91 27.52 -3.17
CA VAL A 362 -11.80 27.00 -2.38
C VAL A 362 -12.34 26.01 -1.35
N LEU A 363 -11.65 24.89 -1.16
CA LEU A 363 -11.98 23.94 -0.11
C LEU A 363 -11.41 24.42 1.21
N ARG A 364 -12.17 24.31 2.30
CA ARG A 364 -11.70 24.66 3.64
C ARG A 364 -11.83 23.46 4.57
N CYS A 365 -10.75 23.17 5.27
CA CYS A 365 -10.78 22.26 6.41
C CYS A 365 -11.22 23.04 7.64
N VAL A 366 -12.36 22.66 8.20
CA VAL A 366 -12.85 23.15 9.48
C VAL A 366 -12.56 22.07 10.51
N ALA A 367 -11.78 22.39 11.54
CA ALA A 367 -11.65 21.51 12.69
C ALA A 367 -13.07 21.27 13.24
N GLY A 368 -13.48 20.01 13.35
CA GLY A 368 -14.86 19.72 13.74
C GLY A 368 -15.15 20.33 15.11
N GLU A 369 -16.05 21.32 15.18
CA GLU A 369 -16.68 21.66 16.45
C GLU A 369 -17.41 20.40 16.92
N LEU A 370 -16.99 19.87 18.07
CA LEU A 370 -17.77 18.91 18.85
C LEU A 370 -19.04 19.60 19.39
N GLN A 371 -19.95 20.06 18.53
CA GLN A 371 -21.27 20.53 18.92
C GLN A 371 -22.28 19.41 18.68
N GLY A 372 -22.57 18.66 19.74
CA GLY A 372 -23.63 17.65 19.73
C GLY A 372 -23.64 16.69 20.92
N TRP A 373 -22.55 16.56 21.68
CA TRP A 373 -22.55 15.71 22.89
C TRP A 373 -22.72 16.58 24.14
N LYS A 374 -23.97 16.88 24.51
CA LYS A 374 -24.27 17.39 25.86
C LYS A 374 -23.81 16.34 26.86
N GLY A 375 -22.98 16.78 27.81
CA GLY A 375 -22.36 15.95 28.83
C GLY A 375 -23.37 15.07 29.56
N VAL A 376 -23.24 13.76 29.34
CA VAL A 376 -23.23 12.83 30.47
C VAL A 376 -21.77 12.77 30.88
N ALA A 377 -21.48 12.92 32.18
CA ALA A 377 -20.13 12.75 32.70
C ALA A 377 -19.51 11.49 32.09
N MET A 378 -18.47 11.65 31.28
CA MET A 378 -17.70 10.51 30.79
C MET A 378 -17.14 9.84 32.04
N PRO A 379 -17.57 8.61 32.38
CA PRO A 379 -16.85 7.88 33.42
C PRO A 379 -15.40 7.79 32.95
N GLN A 380 -14.45 7.93 33.88
CA GLN A 380 -13.05 7.67 33.60
C GLN A 380 -12.96 6.46 32.67
N ARG A 381 -12.30 6.62 31.51
CA ARG A 381 -12.11 5.52 30.58
C ARG A 381 -11.41 4.41 31.37
N ARG A 382 -12.17 3.41 31.81
CA ARG A 382 -11.58 2.16 32.26
C ARG A 382 -10.81 1.67 31.05
N VAL A 383 -9.55 1.33 31.28
CA VAL A 383 -8.77 0.53 30.36
C VAL A 383 -9.56 -0.76 30.14
N VAL A 384 -10.40 -0.78 29.11
CA VAL A 384 -10.99 -2.00 28.56
C VAL A 384 -9.89 -2.47 27.62
N THR A 385 -8.91 -3.28 28.02
CA THR A 385 -8.86 -4.37 29.00
C THR A 385 -7.40 -4.83 29.02
N GLY A 386 -6.95 -5.58 30.02
CA GLY A 386 -5.75 -6.43 29.88
C GLY A 386 -5.97 -7.63 28.93
N ARG A 387 -6.84 -7.47 27.91
CA ARG A 387 -7.22 -8.51 26.94
C ARG A 387 -6.43 -8.35 25.66
N SER A 388 -6.22 -9.46 24.99
CA SER A 388 -5.46 -9.52 23.74
C SER A 388 -6.10 -8.68 22.63
N GLN A 389 -5.23 -8.12 21.78
CA GLN A 389 -5.59 -7.44 20.52
C GLN A 389 -5.58 -8.42 19.34
N GLU A 390 -5.18 -9.67 19.57
CA GLU A 390 -5.16 -10.73 18.57
C GLU A 390 -6.57 -11.37 18.47
N PRO A 391 -7.23 -11.34 17.30
CA PRO A 391 -8.61 -11.79 17.10
C PRO A 391 -8.95 -13.16 17.72
N ARG A 392 -8.10 -14.18 17.49
CA ARG A 392 -8.30 -15.52 18.08
C ARG A 392 -8.23 -15.53 19.60
N GLN A 393 -7.21 -14.87 20.15
CA GLN A 393 -7.02 -14.81 21.59
C GLN A 393 -8.12 -13.97 22.26
N ARG A 394 -8.59 -12.94 21.58
CA ARG A 394 -9.72 -12.12 22.02
C ARG A 394 -11.02 -12.92 22.08
N PHE A 395 -11.29 -13.74 21.06
CA PHE A 395 -12.46 -14.64 21.05
C PHE A 395 -12.39 -15.66 22.19
N ALA A 396 -11.24 -16.31 22.40
CA ALA A 396 -11.04 -17.29 23.47
C ALA A 396 -11.19 -16.67 24.88
N GLU A 397 -10.66 -15.46 25.08
CA GLU A 397 -10.80 -14.70 26.34
C GLU A 397 -12.26 -14.33 26.60
N GLU A 398 -13.01 -13.91 25.59
CA GLU A 398 -14.42 -13.54 25.75
C GLU A 398 -15.29 -14.75 26.11
N LEU A 399 -15.06 -15.91 25.49
CA LEU A 399 -15.74 -17.17 25.87
C LEU A 399 -15.48 -17.54 27.33
N ARG A 400 -14.21 -17.49 27.75
CA ARG A 400 -13.79 -17.83 29.11
C ARG A 400 -14.43 -16.89 30.14
N GLU A 401 -14.48 -15.61 29.83
CA GLU A 401 -15.10 -14.61 30.68
C GLU A 401 -16.62 -14.77 30.78
N LEU A 402 -17.32 -15.00 29.66
CA LEU A 402 -18.77 -15.23 29.66
C LEU A 402 -19.15 -16.48 30.46
N ARG A 403 -18.36 -17.57 30.33
CA ARG A 403 -18.55 -18.76 31.15
C ARG A 403 -18.33 -18.47 32.64
N ALA A 404 -17.25 -17.76 32.98
CA ALA A 404 -16.94 -17.39 34.36
C ALA A 404 -18.04 -16.50 34.97
N GLN A 405 -18.58 -15.55 34.21
CA GLN A 405 -19.67 -14.65 34.63
C GLN A 405 -20.99 -15.40 34.85
N LYS A 406 -21.29 -16.42 34.03
CA LYS A 406 -22.43 -17.33 34.24
C LYS A 406 -22.21 -18.32 35.39
N GLY A 407 -20.97 -18.49 35.87
CA GLY A 407 -20.63 -19.38 36.97
C GLY A 407 -20.78 -20.87 36.66
N VAL A 408 -20.70 -21.27 35.39
CA VAL A 408 -20.89 -22.66 34.96
C VAL A 408 -19.56 -23.36 34.67
N SER A 409 -19.48 -24.66 34.99
CA SER A 409 -18.34 -25.50 34.60
C SER A 409 -18.43 -25.91 33.12
N LEU A 410 -17.29 -26.24 32.50
CA LEU A 410 -17.25 -26.74 31.12
C LEU A 410 -18.11 -28.02 30.94
N ARG A 411 -18.19 -28.87 31.97
CA ARG A 411 -19.03 -30.07 31.97
C ARG A 411 -20.53 -29.74 31.92
N GLN A 412 -20.97 -28.77 32.74
CA GLN A 412 -22.36 -28.31 32.74
C GLN A 412 -22.71 -27.55 31.46
N LEU A 413 -21.76 -26.82 30.87
CA LEU A 413 -21.93 -26.18 29.56
C LEU A 413 -22.14 -27.22 28.46
N GLY A 414 -21.32 -28.29 28.48
CA GLY A 414 -21.45 -29.41 27.54
C GLY A 414 -22.76 -30.18 27.65
N GLU A 415 -23.18 -30.53 28.86
CA GLU A 415 -24.48 -31.18 29.10
C GLU A 415 -25.67 -30.33 28.63
N ARG A 416 -25.52 -29.00 28.62
CA ARG A 416 -26.59 -28.06 28.28
C ARG A 416 -26.69 -27.73 26.80
N LEU A 417 -25.55 -27.68 26.11
CA LEU A 417 -25.49 -27.37 24.68
C LEU A 417 -25.44 -28.62 23.81
N GLY A 418 -25.11 -29.78 24.38
CA GLY A 418 -25.05 -31.05 23.64
C GLY A 418 -23.69 -31.33 22.98
N TRP A 419 -22.63 -30.63 23.39
CA TRP A 419 -21.25 -30.87 22.93
C TRP A 419 -20.34 -31.33 24.07
N ASP A 420 -19.25 -32.02 23.73
CA ASP A 420 -18.28 -32.50 24.71
C ASP A 420 -17.56 -31.34 25.42
N CYS A 421 -17.31 -31.49 26.73
CA CYS A 421 -16.71 -30.42 27.53
C CYS A 421 -15.27 -30.08 27.14
N SER A 422 -14.56 -31.00 26.49
CA SER A 422 -13.22 -30.77 25.97
C SER A 422 -13.20 -29.79 24.79
N LEU A 423 -14.28 -29.73 23.99
CA LEU A 423 -14.41 -28.75 22.90
C LEU A 423 -14.38 -27.33 23.45
N PHE A 424 -15.22 -27.02 24.43
CA PHE A 424 -15.25 -25.71 25.09
C PHE A 424 -13.93 -25.38 25.79
N GLY A 425 -13.27 -26.38 26.37
CA GLY A 425 -11.94 -26.22 26.97
C GLY A 425 -10.87 -25.81 25.96
N LYS A 426 -10.89 -26.39 24.74
CA LYS A 426 -9.99 -26.00 23.64
C LYS A 426 -10.33 -24.61 23.11
N MET A 427 -11.62 -24.29 22.96
CA MET A 427 -12.09 -22.97 22.53
C MET A 427 -11.66 -21.85 23.48
N GLU A 428 -11.81 -22.05 24.79
CA GLU A 428 -11.41 -21.06 25.79
C GLU A 428 -9.89 -20.89 25.91
N LYS A 429 -9.08 -21.80 25.37
CA LYS A 429 -7.62 -21.67 25.31
C LYS A 429 -7.12 -21.08 23.99
N GLY A 430 -7.99 -20.95 22.99
CA GLY A 430 -7.62 -20.51 21.64
C GLY A 430 -7.05 -21.62 20.75
N GLU A 431 -7.13 -22.88 21.19
CA GLU A 431 -6.63 -24.06 20.46
C GLU A 431 -7.54 -24.44 19.26
N THR A 432 -8.84 -24.08 19.32
CA THR A 432 -9.81 -24.23 18.22
C THR A 432 -10.83 -23.10 18.28
N LEU A 433 -11.42 -22.72 17.14
CA LEU A 433 -12.50 -21.73 17.10
C LEU A 433 -13.90 -22.36 17.23
N GLY A 434 -14.01 -23.69 17.05
CA GLY A 434 -15.30 -24.36 16.89
C GLY A 434 -15.99 -24.01 15.56
N GLY A 435 -16.98 -24.82 15.16
CA GLY A 435 -17.83 -24.53 14.00
C GLY A 435 -18.87 -23.44 14.28
N PRO A 436 -19.47 -22.83 13.25
CA PRO A 436 -20.45 -21.76 13.41
C PRO A 436 -21.67 -22.19 14.24
N GLU A 437 -22.05 -23.47 14.20
CA GLU A 437 -23.19 -24.02 14.96
C GLU A 437 -22.96 -24.01 16.47
N VAL A 438 -21.74 -24.35 16.92
CA VAL A 438 -21.41 -24.32 18.35
C VAL A 438 -21.26 -22.87 18.84
N VAL A 439 -20.77 -21.97 17.99
CA VAL A 439 -20.62 -20.55 18.31
C VAL A 439 -21.98 -19.86 18.40
N GLN A 440 -22.90 -20.14 17.48
CA GLN A 440 -24.28 -19.66 17.54
C GLN A 440 -24.99 -20.17 18.82
N ALA A 441 -24.81 -21.45 19.17
CA ALA A 441 -25.38 -22.00 20.39
C ALA A 441 -24.80 -21.35 21.65
N LEU A 442 -23.50 -21.02 21.66
CA LEU A 442 -22.86 -20.27 22.75
C LEU A 442 -23.37 -18.83 22.82
N ASP A 443 -23.55 -18.19 21.67
CA ASP A 443 -24.06 -16.82 21.55
C ASP A 443 -25.48 -16.69 22.11
N ASP A 444 -26.35 -17.63 21.76
CA ASP A 444 -27.71 -17.75 22.28
C ASP A 444 -27.71 -18.05 23.79
N TYR A 445 -26.82 -18.95 24.24
CA TYR A 445 -26.73 -19.38 25.64
C TYR A 445 -26.22 -18.28 26.58
N TYR A 446 -25.21 -17.51 26.13
CA TYR A 446 -24.66 -16.39 26.88
C TYR A 446 -25.48 -15.11 26.71
N GLY A 447 -26.40 -15.07 25.75
CA GLY A 447 -27.26 -13.92 25.49
C GLY A 447 -26.48 -12.76 24.90
N THR A 448 -25.56 -13.05 23.97
CA THR A 448 -24.65 -12.10 23.35
C THR A 448 -24.98 -11.85 21.87
N PRO A 449 -26.24 -11.58 21.50
CA PRO A 449 -26.73 -11.71 20.13
C PRO A 449 -25.81 -11.08 19.07
N GLY A 450 -25.21 -11.95 18.24
CA GLY A 450 -24.31 -11.63 17.14
C GLY A 450 -22.85 -11.32 17.55
N LEU A 451 -22.54 -11.18 18.83
CA LEU A 451 -21.21 -10.77 19.30
C LEU A 451 -20.19 -11.91 19.22
N LEU A 452 -20.52 -13.11 19.72
CA LEU A 452 -19.59 -14.24 19.64
C LEU A 452 -19.41 -14.71 18.20
N LEU A 453 -20.47 -14.63 17.39
CA LEU A 453 -20.39 -14.86 15.94
C LEU A 453 -19.49 -13.84 15.26
N ALA A 454 -19.66 -12.54 15.53
CA ALA A 454 -18.80 -11.51 14.95
C ALA A 454 -17.33 -11.67 15.39
N LEU A 455 -17.07 -12.00 16.66
CA LEU A 455 -15.72 -12.28 17.14
C LEU A 455 -15.13 -13.54 16.53
N TRP A 456 -15.94 -14.57 16.31
CA TRP A 456 -15.52 -15.79 15.63
C TRP A 456 -15.21 -15.53 14.15
N GLU A 457 -16.03 -14.76 13.44
CA GLU A 457 -15.78 -14.34 12.05
C GLU A 457 -14.47 -13.56 11.93
N LEU A 458 -14.22 -12.62 12.85
CA LEU A 458 -12.97 -11.87 12.91
C LEU A 458 -11.76 -12.76 13.25
N ALA A 459 -11.93 -13.72 14.17
CA ALA A 459 -10.90 -14.68 14.54
C ALA A 459 -10.58 -15.68 13.41
N ARG A 460 -11.60 -16.06 12.63
CA ARG A 460 -11.48 -16.91 11.44
C ARG A 460 -10.82 -16.19 10.28
N ALA A 461 -11.14 -14.92 10.09
CA ALA A 461 -10.59 -14.05 9.04
C ALA A 461 -9.18 -13.52 9.34
N ASP A 462 -8.59 -13.84 10.50
CA ASP A 462 -7.28 -13.33 10.89
C ASP A 462 -6.14 -14.01 10.13
N LYS A 463 -5.62 -13.31 9.10
CA LYS A 463 -4.53 -13.76 8.23
C LYS A 463 -3.13 -13.64 8.88
N THR A 464 -3.04 -13.18 10.13
CA THR A 464 -1.74 -12.99 10.83
C THR A 464 -1.00 -14.31 11.12
N GLN A 465 -1.70 -15.44 11.13
CA GLN A 465 -1.14 -16.79 11.34
C GLN A 465 -0.27 -17.33 10.20
N PHE A 466 -0.36 -16.70 9.02
CA PHE A 466 0.47 -17.02 7.87
C PHE A 466 1.64 -16.05 7.79
N ARG A 467 2.80 -16.52 7.29
CA ARG A 467 3.98 -15.66 7.09
C ARG A 467 3.59 -14.46 6.23
N GLU A 468 4.11 -13.29 6.56
CA GLU A 468 3.75 -12.00 5.96
C GLU A 468 3.74 -12.02 4.42
N GLN A 469 4.71 -12.70 3.81
CA GLN A 469 4.85 -12.89 2.37
C GLN A 469 3.67 -13.60 1.67
N TYR A 470 2.80 -14.31 2.41
CA TYR A 470 1.63 -15.01 1.85
C TYR A 470 0.33 -14.22 2.04
N ARG A 471 0.34 -13.12 2.82
CA ARG A 471 -0.89 -12.42 3.23
C ARG A 471 -1.55 -11.65 2.08
N GLU A 472 -0.76 -11.04 1.21
CA GLU A 472 -1.25 -10.31 0.04
C GLU A 472 -1.86 -11.27 -0.99
N TYR A 473 -1.16 -12.37 -1.30
CA TYR A 473 -1.72 -13.47 -2.10
C TYR A 473 -3.03 -14.01 -1.50
N MET A 474 -3.07 -14.29 -0.20
CA MET A 474 -4.27 -14.81 0.47
C MET A 474 -5.42 -13.80 0.54
N ALA A 475 -5.15 -12.51 0.41
CA ALA A 475 -6.21 -11.51 0.25
C ALA A 475 -6.83 -11.58 -1.15
N LEU A 476 -6.01 -11.78 -2.17
CA LEU A 476 -6.47 -11.88 -3.56
C LEU A 476 -7.12 -13.24 -3.84
N GLU A 477 -6.63 -14.34 -3.26
CA GLU A 477 -7.21 -15.70 -3.37
C GLU A 477 -8.67 -15.72 -2.90
N ASP A 478 -8.93 -15.02 -1.81
CA ASP A 478 -10.24 -14.90 -1.15
C ASP A 478 -11.23 -14.04 -1.96
N MET A 479 -10.72 -13.10 -2.76
CA MET A 479 -11.53 -12.23 -3.63
C MET A 479 -11.71 -12.78 -5.05
N ALA A 480 -10.91 -13.76 -5.46
CA ALA A 480 -10.88 -14.23 -6.82
C ALA A 480 -12.23 -14.84 -7.24
N VAL A 481 -12.67 -14.53 -8.46
CA VAL A 481 -13.83 -15.16 -9.11
C VAL A 481 -13.42 -16.36 -9.97
N GLY A 482 -12.12 -16.49 -10.25
CA GLY A 482 -11.54 -17.63 -10.95
C GLY A 482 -10.10 -17.89 -10.55
N LEU A 483 -9.74 -19.17 -10.46
CA LEU A 483 -8.45 -19.65 -10.01
C LEU A 483 -7.91 -20.66 -11.03
N CYS A 484 -6.68 -20.47 -11.51
CA CYS A 484 -5.93 -21.47 -12.26
C CYS A 484 -4.62 -21.80 -11.55
N HIS A 485 -4.24 -23.06 -11.53
CA HIS A 485 -3.09 -23.53 -10.75
C HIS A 485 -2.27 -24.60 -11.47
N PHE A 486 -0.95 -24.56 -11.32
CA PHE A 486 -0.04 -25.64 -11.72
C PHE A 486 0.80 -26.10 -10.51
N ALA A 487 0.73 -27.40 -10.21
CA ALA A 487 1.51 -28.05 -9.16
C ALA A 487 2.73 -28.77 -9.73
N VAL A 488 3.94 -28.44 -9.27
CA VAL A 488 5.18 -29.11 -9.65
C VAL A 488 5.32 -30.45 -8.95
N SER A 489 5.21 -30.46 -7.62
CA SER A 489 5.52 -31.66 -6.82
C SER A 489 4.70 -31.80 -5.52
N VAL A 490 3.90 -30.79 -5.15
CA VAL A 490 3.10 -30.78 -3.92
C VAL A 490 1.66 -30.38 -4.26
N LEU A 491 0.68 -31.01 -3.63
CA LEU A 491 -0.72 -30.60 -3.80
C LEU A 491 -0.94 -29.18 -3.26
N PRO A 492 -1.71 -28.31 -3.95
CA PRO A 492 -2.06 -27.01 -3.39
C PRO A 492 -2.90 -27.21 -2.13
N GLY A 493 -2.78 -26.29 -1.16
CA GLY A 493 -3.47 -26.39 0.13
C GLY A 493 -4.99 -26.62 0.01
N LEU A 494 -5.62 -26.05 -1.02
CA LEU A 494 -7.05 -26.21 -1.32
C LEU A 494 -7.48 -27.67 -1.61
N LEU A 495 -6.53 -28.53 -1.98
CA LEU A 495 -6.78 -29.94 -2.35
C LEU A 495 -6.23 -30.94 -1.32
N GLN A 496 -5.69 -30.47 -0.20
CA GLN A 496 -5.07 -31.34 0.80
C GLN A 496 -6.10 -31.89 1.79
N THR A 497 -5.90 -33.14 2.21
CA THR A 497 -6.53 -33.72 3.40
C THR A 497 -5.76 -33.34 4.66
N PRO A 498 -6.37 -33.47 5.85
CA PRO A 498 -5.67 -33.24 7.11
C PRO A 498 -4.41 -34.09 7.26
N GLY A 499 -4.45 -35.35 6.80
CA GLY A 499 -3.30 -36.25 6.79
C GLY A 499 -2.14 -35.73 5.94
N TYR A 500 -2.44 -35.32 4.71
CA TYR A 500 -1.44 -34.76 3.81
C TYR A 500 -0.82 -33.47 4.36
N ALA A 501 -1.67 -32.53 4.80
CA ALA A 501 -1.22 -31.27 5.36
C ALA A 501 -0.31 -31.48 6.57
N ARG A 502 -0.70 -32.38 7.48
CA ARG A 502 0.07 -32.70 8.69
C ARG A 502 1.44 -33.29 8.36
N GLU A 503 1.50 -34.28 7.48
CA GLU A 503 2.78 -34.91 7.12
C GLU A 503 3.71 -33.92 6.42
N LEU A 504 3.20 -33.15 5.44
CA LEU A 504 4.00 -32.16 4.72
C LEU A 504 4.56 -31.07 5.64
N LEU A 505 3.72 -30.52 6.53
CA LEU A 505 4.13 -29.47 7.47
C LEU A 505 5.12 -30.00 8.52
N ALA A 506 4.95 -31.26 8.97
CA ALA A 506 5.88 -31.92 9.88
C ALA A 506 7.25 -32.15 9.22
N VAL A 507 7.29 -32.57 7.96
CA VAL A 507 8.53 -32.68 7.17
C VAL A 507 9.22 -31.30 7.02
N GLY A 508 8.43 -30.23 6.89
CA GLY A 508 8.90 -28.84 6.91
C GLY A 508 9.44 -28.35 8.27
N GLY A 509 9.37 -29.18 9.33
CA GLY A 509 9.97 -28.91 10.64
C GLY A 509 9.00 -28.45 11.72
N LEU A 510 7.70 -28.30 11.42
CA LEU A 510 6.69 -27.92 12.41
C LEU A 510 6.35 -29.08 13.35
N LYS A 511 6.10 -28.77 14.63
CA LYS A 511 5.85 -29.78 15.67
C LYS A 511 4.81 -29.30 16.67
N GLY A 512 4.18 -30.25 17.37
CA GLY A 512 3.30 -29.97 18.50
C GLY A 512 2.11 -29.10 18.13
N GLU A 513 1.77 -28.14 18.98
CA GLU A 513 0.60 -27.29 18.84
C GLU A 513 0.65 -26.39 17.59
N GLU A 514 1.85 -25.90 17.23
CA GLU A 514 2.05 -25.07 16.03
C GLU A 514 1.73 -25.84 14.75
N LEU A 515 2.05 -27.15 14.69
CA LEU A 515 1.69 -28.00 13.57
C LEU A 515 0.17 -28.12 13.43
N GLU A 516 -0.53 -28.42 14.53
CA GLU A 516 -1.99 -28.57 14.51
C GLU A 516 -2.70 -27.26 14.15
N GLN A 517 -2.20 -26.11 14.63
CA GLN A 517 -2.71 -24.80 14.25
C GLN A 517 -2.55 -24.53 12.75
N GLN A 518 -1.40 -24.85 12.17
CA GLN A 518 -1.15 -24.65 10.73
C GLN A 518 -1.94 -25.65 9.86
N VAL A 519 -2.16 -26.88 10.34
CA VAL A 519 -3.06 -27.85 9.69
C VAL A 519 -4.48 -27.30 9.67
N GLU A 520 -5.00 -26.86 10.82
CA GLU A 520 -6.36 -26.30 10.91
C GLU A 520 -6.52 -25.07 10.01
N ALA A 521 -5.55 -24.16 10.03
CA ALA A 521 -5.56 -22.97 9.18
C ALA A 521 -5.54 -23.34 7.68
N ARG A 522 -4.83 -24.41 7.31
CA ARG A 522 -4.81 -24.90 5.92
C ARG A 522 -6.13 -25.59 5.55
N MET A 523 -6.77 -26.31 6.46
CA MET A 523 -8.08 -26.94 6.22
C MET A 523 -9.19 -25.90 6.07
N GLY A 524 -9.17 -24.82 6.86
CA GLY A 524 -10.13 -23.72 6.71
C GLY A 524 -10.10 -23.06 5.33
N ARG A 525 -8.97 -23.12 4.60
CA ARG A 525 -8.87 -22.59 3.23
C ARG A 525 -9.63 -23.43 2.20
N ARG A 526 -9.85 -24.72 2.48
CA ARG A 526 -10.62 -25.60 1.58
C ARG A 526 -12.06 -25.13 1.40
N GLU A 527 -12.62 -24.45 2.41
CA GLU A 527 -13.96 -23.86 2.38
C GLU A 527 -14.16 -22.92 1.18
N LEU A 528 -13.09 -22.33 0.63
CA LEU A 528 -13.15 -21.45 -0.54
C LEU A 528 -13.80 -22.11 -1.77
N LEU A 529 -13.62 -23.42 -1.93
CA LEU A 529 -14.18 -24.18 -3.06
C LEU A 529 -15.58 -24.73 -2.78
N GLU A 530 -16.18 -24.37 -1.64
CA GLU A 530 -17.46 -24.86 -1.14
C GLU A 530 -18.50 -23.73 -1.05
N GLY A 531 -19.77 -24.02 -1.37
CA GLY A 531 -20.89 -23.08 -1.23
C GLY A 531 -21.32 -22.35 -2.52
N GLU A 532 -22.42 -21.61 -2.43
CA GLU A 532 -22.92 -20.77 -3.53
C GLU A 532 -22.00 -19.56 -3.74
N GLY A 533 -21.51 -19.37 -4.97
CA GLY A 533 -20.57 -18.30 -5.31
C GLY A 533 -19.08 -18.68 -5.21
N ALA A 534 -18.76 -19.96 -4.97
CA ALA A 534 -17.39 -20.45 -5.02
C ALA A 534 -16.75 -20.15 -6.39
N PRO A 535 -15.46 -19.74 -6.44
CA PRO A 535 -14.80 -19.44 -7.69
C PRO A 535 -14.66 -20.68 -8.58
N SER A 536 -14.58 -20.45 -9.88
CA SER A 536 -14.14 -21.50 -10.80
C SER A 536 -12.67 -21.83 -10.51
N PHE A 537 -12.34 -23.10 -10.29
CA PHE A 537 -10.99 -23.54 -9.97
C PHE A 537 -10.51 -24.61 -10.95
N ARG A 538 -9.39 -24.35 -11.62
CA ARG A 538 -8.71 -25.31 -12.48
C ARG A 538 -7.31 -25.57 -11.97
N THR A 539 -6.97 -26.84 -11.78
CA THR A 539 -5.61 -27.24 -11.41
C THR A 539 -5.03 -28.19 -12.46
N ILE A 540 -3.73 -28.07 -12.71
CA ILE A 540 -2.92 -29.03 -13.45
C ILE A 540 -1.90 -29.60 -12.47
N LEU A 541 -1.99 -30.90 -12.22
CA LEU A 541 -1.09 -31.62 -11.34
C LEU A 541 -0.01 -32.29 -12.20
N SER A 542 1.25 -31.94 -11.99
CA SER A 542 2.35 -32.77 -12.49
C SER A 542 2.20 -34.20 -11.95
N GLU A 543 2.46 -35.21 -12.79
CA GLU A 543 2.44 -36.61 -12.36
C GLU A 543 3.36 -36.87 -11.15
N ALA A 544 4.42 -36.07 -10.98
CA ALA A 544 5.30 -36.11 -9.81
C ALA A 544 4.56 -35.94 -8.47
N VAL A 545 3.48 -35.14 -8.44
CA VAL A 545 2.62 -34.94 -7.26
C VAL A 545 1.96 -36.26 -6.84
N LEU A 546 1.54 -37.07 -7.83
CA LEU A 546 0.87 -38.35 -7.62
C LEU A 546 1.85 -39.51 -7.44
N GLN A 547 3.13 -39.30 -7.74
CA GLN A 547 4.21 -40.28 -7.56
C GLN A 547 4.92 -40.17 -6.22
N THR A 548 4.57 -39.17 -5.40
CA THR A 548 5.18 -38.93 -4.08
C THR A 548 4.15 -39.21 -2.97
N PRO A 549 3.96 -40.48 -2.56
CA PRO A 549 2.93 -40.86 -1.60
C PRO A 549 3.26 -40.38 -0.18
N LEU A 550 2.22 -40.26 0.65
CA LEU A 550 2.37 -40.15 2.10
C LEU A 550 2.91 -41.45 2.68
N ARG A 551 3.60 -41.36 3.82
CA ARG A 551 4.15 -42.54 4.51
C ARG A 551 3.07 -43.51 4.97
N ALA A 552 1.93 -42.99 5.40
CA ALA A 552 0.77 -43.80 5.78
C ALA A 552 -0.08 -44.09 4.54
N ALA A 553 -0.18 -45.38 4.16
CA ALA A 553 -0.92 -45.80 2.99
C ALA A 553 -2.41 -45.43 3.07
N GLY A 554 -3.03 -45.58 4.26
CA GLY A 554 -4.43 -45.16 4.48
C GLY A 554 -4.65 -43.66 4.24
N GLU A 555 -3.77 -42.79 4.75
CA GLU A 555 -3.85 -41.34 4.55
C GLU A 555 -3.60 -40.95 3.08
N TRP A 556 -2.73 -41.69 2.38
CA TRP A 556 -2.51 -41.49 0.95
C TRP A 556 -3.72 -41.90 0.12
N GLY A 557 -4.33 -43.04 0.43
CA GLY A 557 -5.59 -43.48 -0.16
C GLY A 557 -6.69 -42.42 0.03
N ALA A 558 -6.87 -41.94 1.26
CA ALA A 558 -7.83 -40.89 1.58
C ALA A 558 -7.56 -39.58 0.82
N GLN A 559 -6.30 -39.22 0.60
CA GLN A 559 -5.94 -38.06 -0.23
C GLN A 559 -6.31 -38.24 -1.70
N LEU A 560 -6.09 -39.41 -2.27
CA LEU A 560 -6.44 -39.70 -3.67
C LEU A 560 -7.95 -39.80 -3.87
N GLU A 561 -8.67 -40.42 -2.92
CA GLU A 561 -10.14 -40.41 -2.87
C GLU A 561 -10.67 -38.98 -2.81
N HIS A 562 -10.10 -38.13 -1.95
CA HIS A 562 -10.48 -36.73 -1.86
C HIS A 562 -10.30 -35.98 -3.20
N LEU A 563 -9.22 -36.25 -3.95
CA LEU A 563 -9.02 -35.68 -5.28
C LEU A 563 -10.07 -36.16 -6.29
N LEU A 564 -10.50 -37.42 -6.21
CA LEU A 564 -11.58 -37.94 -7.04
C LEU A 564 -12.91 -37.26 -6.68
N ASP A 565 -13.22 -37.11 -5.41
CA ASP A 565 -14.47 -36.49 -4.94
C ASP A 565 -14.54 -35.01 -5.34
N ILE A 566 -13.48 -34.25 -5.12
CA ILE A 566 -13.48 -32.81 -5.41
C ILE A 566 -13.52 -32.54 -6.92
N ALA A 567 -12.99 -33.44 -7.73
CA ALA A 567 -13.06 -33.36 -9.19
C ALA A 567 -14.48 -33.59 -9.74
N GLU A 568 -15.44 -34.03 -8.94
CA GLU A 568 -16.85 -34.14 -9.34
C GLU A 568 -17.62 -32.82 -9.20
N ARG A 569 -17.05 -31.81 -8.53
CA ARG A 569 -17.71 -30.52 -8.35
C ARG A 569 -17.74 -29.73 -9.65
N GLU A 570 -18.86 -29.06 -9.93
CA GLU A 570 -19.05 -28.30 -11.17
C GLU A 570 -18.06 -27.13 -11.33
N ASN A 571 -17.64 -26.52 -10.21
CA ASN A 571 -16.69 -25.42 -10.20
C ASN A 571 -15.22 -25.85 -10.23
N VAL A 572 -14.91 -27.17 -10.17
CA VAL A 572 -13.53 -27.67 -10.08
C VAL A 572 -13.16 -28.49 -11.32
N THR A 573 -12.00 -28.22 -11.91
CA THR A 573 -11.43 -29.00 -13.02
C THR A 573 -10.02 -29.45 -12.67
N VAL A 574 -9.80 -30.76 -12.62
CA VAL A 574 -8.49 -31.37 -12.34
C VAL A 574 -7.90 -31.97 -13.61
N HIS A 575 -6.69 -31.54 -13.94
CA HIS A 575 -5.86 -32.12 -15.00
C HIS A 575 -4.63 -32.80 -14.40
N VAL A 576 -4.14 -33.86 -15.05
CA VAL A 576 -2.84 -34.48 -14.78
C VAL A 576 -1.94 -34.27 -15.98
N LEU A 577 -0.76 -33.69 -15.77
CA LEU A 577 0.30 -33.61 -16.77
C LEU A 577 1.20 -34.85 -16.65
N PRO A 578 1.19 -35.78 -17.62
CA PRO A 578 2.01 -36.98 -17.54
C PRO A 578 3.48 -36.66 -17.76
N ASN A 579 4.39 -37.41 -17.13
CA ASN A 579 5.84 -37.25 -17.32
C ASN A 579 6.28 -37.45 -18.78
N SER A 580 5.48 -38.16 -19.59
CA SER A 580 5.69 -38.32 -21.03
C SER A 580 5.56 -37.01 -21.82
N ALA A 581 5.03 -35.94 -21.23
CA ALA A 581 4.97 -34.61 -21.85
C ALA A 581 6.36 -33.97 -22.04
N GLY A 582 7.39 -34.43 -21.31
CA GLY A 582 8.75 -33.91 -21.42
C GLY A 582 8.94 -32.54 -20.74
N LEU A 583 10.02 -31.83 -21.08
CA LEU A 583 10.36 -30.53 -20.47
C LEU A 583 9.35 -29.44 -20.89
N HIS A 584 8.92 -28.63 -19.92
CA HIS A 584 8.02 -27.50 -20.15
C HIS A 584 8.38 -26.29 -19.27
N ALA A 585 7.77 -25.14 -19.54
CA ALA A 585 8.15 -23.85 -18.95
C ALA A 585 7.85 -23.69 -17.45
N LEU A 586 7.06 -24.59 -16.86
CA LEU A 586 6.61 -24.53 -15.46
C LEU A 586 7.29 -25.57 -14.56
N MET A 587 8.38 -26.20 -15.01
CA MET A 587 9.10 -27.25 -14.26
C MET A 587 9.70 -26.79 -12.92
N GLY A 588 9.88 -25.49 -12.70
CA GLY A 588 10.71 -24.94 -11.61
C GLY A 588 9.97 -24.26 -10.45
N PHE A 589 8.66 -24.06 -10.55
CA PHE A 589 7.87 -23.33 -9.56
C PHE A 589 6.38 -23.66 -9.70
N ASP A 590 5.66 -23.61 -8.58
CA ASP A 590 4.20 -23.67 -8.58
C ASP A 590 3.67 -22.31 -9.06
N LEU A 591 2.55 -22.35 -9.77
CA LEU A 591 1.96 -21.16 -10.39
C LEU A 591 0.47 -21.07 -10.05
N TRP A 592 0.04 -19.89 -9.64
CA TRP A 592 -1.35 -19.51 -9.45
C TRP A 592 -1.71 -18.34 -10.36
N TYR A 593 -2.93 -18.37 -10.87
CA TYR A 593 -3.63 -17.27 -11.52
C TYR A 593 -4.91 -16.98 -10.79
N LEU A 594 -5.12 -15.70 -10.53
CA LEU A 594 -6.31 -15.21 -9.85
C LEU A 594 -6.99 -14.21 -10.77
N LEU A 595 -8.18 -14.54 -11.23
CA LEU A 595 -9.09 -13.63 -11.91
C LEU A 595 -9.90 -12.92 -10.83
N LEU A 596 -9.80 -11.60 -10.77
CA LEU A 596 -10.46 -10.76 -9.78
C LEU A 596 -11.83 -10.27 -10.29
N PRO A 597 -12.74 -9.82 -9.40
CA PRO A 597 -14.08 -9.39 -9.78
C PRO A 597 -14.10 -8.19 -10.75
N ASP A 598 -13.03 -7.38 -10.75
CA ASP A 598 -12.85 -6.23 -11.63
C ASP A 598 -12.29 -6.60 -13.02
N GLY A 599 -12.09 -7.90 -13.29
CA GLY A 599 -11.56 -8.42 -14.54
C GLY A 599 -10.04 -8.41 -14.65
N ARG A 600 -9.31 -7.94 -13.63
CA ARG A 600 -7.85 -8.05 -13.58
C ARG A 600 -7.43 -9.50 -13.32
N THR A 601 -6.29 -9.90 -13.89
CA THR A 601 -5.64 -11.18 -13.60
C THR A 601 -4.28 -10.92 -13.00
N VAL A 602 -4.01 -11.54 -11.84
CA VAL A 602 -2.68 -11.54 -11.22
C VAL A 602 -2.12 -12.96 -11.21
N ALA A 603 -0.80 -13.07 -11.22
CA ALA A 603 -0.12 -14.35 -11.08
C ALA A 603 0.62 -14.40 -9.74
N TYR A 604 0.75 -15.59 -9.16
CA TYR A 604 1.58 -15.81 -8.00
C TYR A 604 2.42 -17.06 -8.24
N THR A 605 3.73 -16.94 -8.08
CA THR A 605 4.67 -18.06 -8.24
C THR A 605 5.32 -18.38 -6.92
N GLU A 606 5.45 -19.66 -6.60
CA GLU A 606 6.11 -20.08 -5.37
C GLU A 606 7.06 -21.27 -5.57
N ASN A 607 8.09 -21.29 -4.74
CA ASN A 607 8.99 -22.42 -4.56
C ASN A 607 9.10 -22.75 -3.07
N GLY A 608 9.90 -23.74 -2.72
CA GLY A 608 10.05 -24.20 -1.33
C GLY A 608 10.55 -23.16 -0.32
N TYR A 609 10.98 -21.97 -0.76
CA TYR A 609 11.55 -20.93 0.11
C TYR A 609 10.89 -19.56 -0.01
N ARG A 610 10.39 -19.17 -1.19
CA ARG A 610 9.81 -17.84 -1.46
C ARG A 610 8.62 -17.92 -2.40
N GLY A 611 7.72 -16.96 -2.24
CA GLY A 611 6.63 -16.65 -3.15
C GLY A 611 6.76 -15.24 -3.69
N GLU A 612 6.23 -15.00 -4.89
CA GLU A 612 6.23 -13.71 -5.57
C GLU A 612 4.85 -13.46 -6.19
N LEU A 613 4.24 -12.34 -5.81
CA LEU A 613 3.01 -11.84 -6.44
C LEU A 613 3.39 -10.97 -7.64
N ILE A 614 2.81 -11.27 -8.78
CA ILE A 614 3.11 -10.67 -10.08
C ILE A 614 1.84 -10.01 -10.61
N GLU A 615 1.81 -8.68 -10.58
CA GLU A 615 0.67 -7.86 -11.03
C GLU A 615 0.94 -7.19 -12.39
N GLU A 616 2.20 -7.20 -12.85
CA GLU A 616 2.60 -6.62 -14.12
C GLU A 616 2.01 -7.43 -15.30
N SER A 617 1.17 -6.79 -16.12
CA SER A 617 0.37 -7.48 -17.14
C SER A 617 1.20 -8.25 -18.17
N THR A 618 2.39 -7.78 -18.55
CA THR A 618 3.32 -8.45 -19.48
C THR A 618 3.84 -9.76 -18.91
N SER A 619 4.25 -9.75 -17.65
CA SER A 619 4.74 -10.93 -16.90
C SER A 619 3.62 -11.94 -16.67
N VAL A 620 2.42 -11.47 -16.31
CA VAL A 620 1.19 -12.29 -16.22
C VAL A 620 0.88 -12.94 -17.58
N VAL A 621 0.89 -12.19 -18.69
CA VAL A 621 0.63 -12.73 -20.04
C VAL A 621 1.67 -13.76 -20.46
N ARG A 622 2.95 -13.55 -20.11
CA ARG A 622 4.02 -14.52 -20.42
C ARG A 622 3.81 -15.84 -19.69
N LEU A 623 3.55 -15.77 -18.40
CA LEU A 623 3.26 -16.95 -17.60
C LEU A 623 1.95 -17.60 -18.09
N GLN A 624 0.98 -16.83 -18.60
CA GLN A 624 -0.33 -17.36 -19.01
C GLN A 624 -0.16 -18.23 -20.25
N LYS A 625 0.66 -17.78 -21.20
CA LYS A 625 1.08 -18.58 -22.36
C LYS A 625 1.78 -19.87 -21.95
N ALA A 626 2.63 -19.82 -20.91
CA ALA A 626 3.30 -21.01 -20.39
C ALA A 626 2.29 -22.00 -19.79
N TYR A 627 1.33 -21.50 -19.00
CA TYR A 627 0.26 -22.31 -18.43
C TYR A 627 -0.64 -22.94 -19.50
N ASP A 628 -1.08 -22.17 -20.49
CA ASP A 628 -1.91 -22.68 -21.59
C ASP A 628 -1.16 -23.75 -22.40
N SER A 629 0.13 -23.54 -22.66
CA SER A 629 0.97 -24.54 -23.35
C SER A 629 1.08 -25.84 -22.55
N VAL A 630 1.18 -25.76 -21.22
CA VAL A 630 1.21 -26.92 -20.34
C VAL A 630 -0.16 -27.61 -20.29
N ARG A 631 -1.25 -26.85 -20.27
CA ARG A 631 -2.62 -27.38 -20.30
C ARG A 631 -2.88 -28.19 -21.57
N ASP A 632 -2.39 -27.74 -22.71
CA ASP A 632 -2.57 -28.43 -23.99
C ASP A 632 -1.84 -29.79 -24.05
N LEU A 633 -0.84 -30.00 -23.18
CA LEU A 633 -0.12 -31.26 -23.01
C LEU A 633 -0.72 -32.15 -21.91
N ALA A 634 -1.59 -31.61 -21.06
CA ALA A 634 -2.17 -32.33 -19.95
C ALA A 634 -3.29 -33.28 -20.40
N LEU A 635 -3.54 -34.33 -19.61
CA LEU A 635 -4.67 -35.22 -19.83
C LEU A 635 -5.99 -34.46 -19.71
N SER A 636 -7.01 -34.91 -20.45
CA SER A 636 -8.37 -34.41 -20.26
C SER A 636 -8.85 -34.69 -18.82
N PRO A 637 -9.86 -33.98 -18.30
CA PRO A 637 -10.36 -34.24 -16.94
C PRO A 637 -10.79 -35.70 -16.72
N VAL A 638 -11.39 -36.32 -17.75
CA VAL A 638 -11.79 -37.73 -17.71
C VAL A 638 -10.59 -38.67 -17.62
N GLU A 639 -9.55 -38.44 -18.43
CA GLU A 639 -8.34 -39.26 -18.41
C GLU A 639 -7.48 -38.99 -17.15
N SER A 640 -7.52 -37.76 -16.63
CA SER A 640 -6.90 -37.38 -15.36
C SER A 640 -7.54 -38.11 -14.20
N ARG A 641 -8.88 -38.20 -14.16
CA ARG A 641 -9.61 -38.99 -13.16
C ARG A 641 -9.24 -40.47 -13.23
N LYS A 642 -9.19 -41.06 -14.42
CA LYS A 642 -8.74 -42.45 -14.61
C LYS A 642 -7.29 -42.65 -14.15
N HIS A 643 -6.43 -41.66 -14.35
CA HIS A 643 -5.05 -41.70 -13.88
C HIS A 643 -4.99 -41.70 -12.35
N ILE A 644 -5.72 -40.81 -11.68
CA ILE A 644 -5.81 -40.75 -10.22
C ILE A 644 -6.42 -42.05 -9.65
N LEU A 645 -7.46 -42.60 -10.29
CA LEU A 645 -8.07 -43.86 -9.87
C LEU A 645 -7.08 -45.02 -9.93
N ARG A 646 -6.28 -45.13 -11.01
CA ARG A 646 -5.20 -46.14 -11.07
C ARG A 646 -4.19 -45.95 -9.95
N LYS A 647 -3.84 -44.71 -9.60
CA LYS A 647 -2.95 -44.43 -8.46
C LYS A 647 -3.57 -44.85 -7.13
N LEU A 648 -4.88 -44.73 -6.97
CA LEU A 648 -5.60 -45.21 -5.79
C LEU A 648 -5.59 -46.74 -5.72
N GLU A 649 -5.82 -47.43 -6.84
CA GLU A 649 -5.76 -48.90 -6.93
C GLU A 649 -4.36 -49.47 -6.63
N GLU A 650 -3.30 -48.68 -6.86
CA GLU A 650 -1.91 -49.03 -6.52
C GLU A 650 -1.61 -48.89 -5.01
N VAL A 651 -2.48 -48.26 -4.21
CA VAL A 651 -2.28 -48.10 -2.76
C VAL A 651 -2.45 -49.44 -2.04
N PRO A 652 -1.48 -49.90 -1.23
CA PRO A 652 -1.61 -51.15 -0.49
C PRO A 652 -2.77 -51.08 0.51
N CYS A 653 -3.70 -52.05 0.48
CA CYS A 653 -4.69 -52.19 1.56
C CYS A 653 -3.98 -52.46 2.88
N GLU A 654 -4.30 -51.70 3.93
CA GLU A 654 -3.88 -52.04 5.29
C GLU A 654 -4.47 -53.41 5.65
N SER A 655 -3.59 -54.38 5.91
CA SER A 655 -3.98 -55.71 6.37
C SER A 655 -4.75 -55.56 7.68
N SER A 656 -6.03 -55.92 7.67
CA SER A 656 -6.89 -55.90 8.84
C SER A 656 -6.28 -56.74 9.95
N THR A 657 -5.84 -56.10 11.04
CA THR A 657 -5.51 -56.75 12.32
C THR A 657 -6.42 -56.23 13.41
#